data_AF-A0A397U6Y5-F1
#
_entry.id   AF-A0A397U6Y5-F1
#
_cell.length_a   1.000
_cell.length_b   1.000
_cell.length_c   1.000
_cell.angle_alpha   90.00
_cell.angle_beta   90.00
_cell.angle_gamma   90.00
#
_symmetry.space_group_name_H-M   'P 1'
#
loop_
_entity.id
_entity.type
_entity.pdbx_description
1 polymer ?
#
loop_
_entity_poly.entity_id
_entity_poly.type
_entity_poly.pdbx_seq_one_letter_code
_entity_poly.pdbx_strand_id
1 'polypeptide(L)'
;MSETKECMECGATETSRFRSLTVNKLKEAEAYDLLKVTWKKNNYLCHSCYMNCVENQLRRLKREAKRPKVSVEEAVTNVDVAEDDDVIEVDIDDIIKEEIENKIKEVVELRDVETIMREDIEAVDEEEGLNTLANICITTTARAVDRKKKKISETHKEYVEKAFKNCSENSFLLNIDDYYNIHTPRQQPDTTDTSWAAHMATIITNLCPIPAIPRNGALNPKIVDDELIMKHLDERFMANLGISYYDRIKGKGSNDDLIEKLTLHSYDDRLAEKKSDRHIQNDILFDFVESNLKSVENYTKALQIVHDQKPMGEYLSNHVIPIVADWPGQFFIRKAIAHRILLNNEVIPRFVAAFLLMMGPLHISLNSRELVFDKYSLLFNDIYKGIFGENKVFVDFVYLKFGNACKNIEFLYLTDFLSNLIPLVLDVYAVHHREGNWPAYEEACMCCWSDLFLRFDRKNYKRAPLMFFSDIFFWMDTNHPLMDMITNRLASLSDCPVELVHSIIRRRTAKFSEAEQLQKEARFIFQHREDNAFRKYFVDSVKYPYTPKQLHILSRKCAVLLLGLFKKIYQARYWYSLIINSSNNINTYKLYSLGYEITDRHLPRGFVTSRKPFTTTLCDYLNCNCIDYSDCGKVLACGHGYHNQCLEKCQFKCLICLDYLKDEIKKNVDALKVSLVKKLGDNEFIDERRENIVEDNIDNVEIAAGDTTIEELEFAKKSFLEL
;
A
#
# COMPACT_ATOMS: atom_id res chain seq x y z
N MET A 1 -7.07 23.41 50.25
CA MET A 1 -5.70 23.73 50.71
C MET A 1 -4.74 22.98 49.80
N SER A 2 -3.73 23.64 49.25
CA SER A 2 -2.69 22.97 48.45
C SER A 2 -1.62 22.38 49.36
N GLU A 3 -1.28 21.11 49.18
CA GLU A 3 -0.14 20.49 49.88
C GLU A 3 1.17 21.19 49.47
N THR A 4 1.84 21.81 50.42
CA THR A 4 3.17 22.40 50.22
C THR A 4 4.16 21.28 49.93
N LYS A 5 4.73 21.26 48.72
CA LYS A 5 5.69 20.21 48.34
C LYS A 5 7.08 20.59 48.83
N GLU A 6 7.70 19.68 49.58
CA GLU A 6 9.04 19.84 50.14
C GLU A 6 9.99 18.82 49.52
N CYS A 7 11.25 19.20 49.29
CA CYS A 7 12.28 18.29 48.83
C CYS A 7 12.84 17.48 50.01
N MET A 8 12.47 16.21 50.09
CA MET A 8 12.91 15.25 51.11
C MET A 8 14.43 15.05 51.25
N GLU A 9 15.23 15.60 50.33
CA GLU A 9 16.70 15.47 50.28
C GLU A 9 17.42 16.78 50.70
N CYS A 10 16.72 17.93 50.69
CA CYS A 10 17.34 19.23 51.02
C CYS A 10 16.41 20.26 51.70
N GLY A 11 15.21 19.89 52.13
CA GLY A 11 14.23 20.76 52.81
C GLY A 11 13.62 21.86 51.94
N ALA A 12 13.99 21.98 50.67
CA ALA A 12 13.56 23.10 49.82
C ALA A 12 12.08 22.98 49.42
N THR A 13 11.29 23.99 49.78
CA THR A 13 9.86 24.13 49.45
C THR A 13 9.60 25.02 48.23
N GLU A 14 10.48 26.00 47.95
CA GLU A 14 10.27 27.05 46.94
C GLU A 14 10.72 26.66 45.51
N THR A 15 10.87 25.38 45.21
CA THR A 15 11.44 24.95 43.91
C THR A 15 10.39 24.86 42.80
N SER A 16 10.65 25.46 41.65
CA SER A 16 9.67 25.58 40.54
C SER A 16 9.28 24.24 39.89
N ARG A 17 10.02 23.15 40.13
CA ARG A 17 9.72 21.80 39.62
C ARG A 17 10.10 20.71 40.63
N PHE A 18 9.08 20.11 41.24
CA PHE A 18 9.19 18.87 42.01
C PHE A 18 8.89 17.65 41.14
N ARG A 19 9.60 16.54 41.36
CA ARG A 19 9.37 15.23 40.75
C ARG A 19 9.02 14.22 41.84
N SER A 20 7.97 13.43 41.65
CA SER A 20 7.60 12.35 42.57
C SER A 20 8.38 11.07 42.29
N LEU A 21 8.75 10.35 43.34
CA LEU A 21 9.33 9.01 43.23
C LEU A 21 8.21 7.98 42.95
N THR A 22 8.11 7.56 41.69
CA THR A 22 7.17 6.53 41.25
C THR A 22 7.64 5.12 41.65
N VAL A 23 6.71 4.17 41.75
CA VAL A 23 7.01 2.77 42.14
C VAL A 23 8.10 2.16 41.24
N ASN A 24 8.03 2.41 39.92
CA ASN A 24 8.99 1.87 38.98
C ASN A 24 10.40 2.47 39.17
N LYS A 25 10.50 3.77 39.49
CA LYS A 25 11.79 4.42 39.79
C LYS A 25 12.38 4.03 41.14
N LEU A 26 11.54 3.70 42.13
CA LEU A 26 12.00 3.13 43.40
C LEU A 26 12.57 1.72 43.19
N LYS A 27 11.85 0.83 42.51
CA LYS A 27 12.37 -0.51 42.13
C LYS A 27 13.64 -0.42 41.28
N GLU A 28 13.72 0.56 40.38
CA GLU A 28 14.92 0.78 39.57
C GLU A 28 16.11 1.27 40.41
N ALA A 29 15.90 2.10 41.45
CA ALA A 29 16.94 2.50 42.39
C ALA A 29 17.36 1.36 43.34
N GLU A 30 16.41 0.53 43.76
CA GLU A 30 16.59 -0.67 44.60
C GLU A 30 17.50 -1.69 43.91
N ALA A 31 17.27 -1.96 42.61
CA ALA A 31 18.07 -2.89 41.80
C ALA A 31 19.52 -2.43 41.51
N TYR A 32 19.94 -1.28 42.03
CA TYR A 32 21.30 -0.72 41.92
C TYR A 32 21.82 -0.17 43.26
N ASP A 33 21.23 -0.58 44.40
CA ASP A 33 21.60 -0.15 45.77
C ASP A 33 21.62 1.39 46.01
N LEU A 34 20.85 2.15 45.23
CA LEU A 34 20.75 3.61 45.34
C LEU A 34 19.66 4.10 46.32
N LEU A 35 18.96 3.19 46.99
CA LEU A 35 17.74 3.51 47.74
C LEU A 35 18.04 3.98 49.17
N LYS A 36 17.88 5.29 49.41
CA LYS A 36 18.06 5.89 50.74
C LYS A 36 16.89 5.57 51.69
N VAL A 37 17.18 5.37 52.97
CA VAL A 37 16.20 5.03 54.04
C VAL A 37 15.06 6.07 54.16
N THR A 38 15.29 7.32 53.77
CA THR A 38 14.26 8.38 53.76
C THR A 38 13.30 8.32 52.57
N TRP A 39 13.60 7.54 51.53
CA TRP A 39 12.86 7.51 50.27
C TRP A 39 11.65 6.56 50.34
N LYS A 40 10.44 7.10 50.13
CA LYS A 40 9.18 6.36 50.15
C LYS A 40 8.31 6.72 48.95
N LYS A 41 7.42 5.80 48.56
CA LYS A 41 6.44 5.96 47.48
C LYS A 41 5.63 7.25 47.66
N ASN A 42 5.45 8.00 46.58
CA ASN A 42 4.75 9.30 46.48
C ASN A 42 5.49 10.51 47.10
N ASN A 43 6.65 10.36 47.72
CA ASN A 43 7.43 11.51 48.20
C ASN A 43 8.06 12.30 47.02
N TYR A 44 8.43 13.56 47.28
CA TYR A 44 8.92 14.50 46.26
C TYR A 44 10.39 14.87 46.45
N LEU A 45 11.11 14.93 45.32
CA LEU A 45 12.43 15.54 45.19
C LEU A 45 12.32 16.80 44.34
N CYS A 46 13.08 17.86 44.65
CA CYS A 46 13.27 18.95 43.71
C CYS A 46 14.03 18.46 42.47
N HIS A 47 13.93 19.19 41.35
CA HIS A 47 14.56 18.78 40.09
C HIS A 47 16.07 18.47 40.21
N SER A 48 16.81 19.26 41.00
CA SER A 48 18.25 19.06 41.17
C SER A 48 18.59 17.75 41.90
N CYS A 49 17.96 17.51 43.06
CA CYS A 49 18.15 16.29 43.84
C CYS A 49 17.68 15.04 43.06
N TYR A 50 16.56 15.11 42.33
CA TYR A 50 16.12 13.99 41.48
C TYR A 50 17.17 13.63 40.42
N MET A 51 17.73 14.61 39.71
CA MET A 51 18.73 14.34 38.68
C MET A 51 20.04 13.81 39.29
N ASN A 52 20.52 14.41 40.37
CA ASN A 52 21.83 14.09 40.95
C ASN A 52 21.86 12.82 41.80
N CYS A 53 20.78 12.50 42.50
CA CYS A 53 20.70 11.33 43.39
C CYS A 53 20.07 10.10 42.74
N VAL A 54 19.17 10.27 41.74
CA VAL A 54 18.45 9.17 41.10
C VAL A 54 18.92 8.98 39.65
N GLU A 55 18.59 9.92 38.78
CA GLU A 55 18.63 9.71 37.33
C GLU A 55 20.06 9.62 36.78
N ASN A 56 20.98 10.48 37.25
CA ASN A 56 22.37 10.47 36.82
C ASN A 56 23.15 9.28 37.38
N GLN A 57 22.86 8.85 38.62
CA GLN A 57 23.52 7.66 39.21
C GLN A 57 23.08 6.39 38.49
N LEU A 58 21.79 6.22 38.23
CA LEU A 58 21.28 5.11 37.41
C LEU A 58 21.89 5.10 36.00
N ARG A 59 22.05 6.27 35.37
CA ARG A 59 22.74 6.38 34.07
C ARG A 59 24.23 6.04 34.15
N ARG A 60 24.91 6.30 35.28
CA ARG A 60 26.32 5.94 35.50
C ARG A 60 26.47 4.43 35.70
N LEU A 61 25.73 3.85 36.64
CA LEU A 61 25.77 2.42 36.94
C LEU A 61 25.33 1.56 35.75
N LYS A 62 24.36 2.00 34.94
CA LYS A 62 23.98 1.33 33.68
C LYS A 62 25.01 1.45 32.56
N ARG A 63 25.98 2.37 32.65
CA ARG A 63 27.14 2.45 31.74
C ARG A 63 28.31 1.62 32.26
N GLU A 64 28.52 1.60 33.57
CA GLU A 64 29.53 0.75 34.24
C GLU A 64 29.20 -0.74 34.08
N ALA A 65 27.93 -1.15 34.28
CA ALA A 65 27.45 -2.51 34.04
C ALA A 65 27.43 -2.93 32.55
N LYS A 66 27.74 -2.03 31.61
CA LYS A 66 27.93 -2.32 30.17
C LYS A 66 29.40 -2.45 29.75
N ARG A 67 30.35 -2.36 30.68
CA ARG A 67 31.77 -2.67 30.43
C ARG A 67 32.14 -3.99 31.11
N PRO A 68 32.82 -4.93 30.42
CA PRO A 68 33.33 -6.12 31.07
C PRO A 68 34.39 -5.73 32.11
N LYS A 69 34.29 -6.28 33.33
CA LYS A 69 35.38 -6.22 34.30
C LYS A 69 36.45 -7.23 33.90
N VAL A 70 37.66 -6.77 33.64
CA VAL A 70 38.84 -7.63 33.67
C VAL A 70 39.32 -7.69 35.12
N SER A 71 39.19 -8.85 35.74
CA SER A 71 39.84 -9.17 37.02
C SER A 71 41.10 -9.98 36.73
N VAL A 72 42.25 -9.46 37.13
CA VAL A 72 43.49 -10.25 37.22
C VAL A 72 43.47 -10.94 38.57
N GLU A 73 43.42 -12.27 38.58
CA GLU A 73 43.67 -13.07 39.77
C GLU A 73 45.11 -13.60 39.70
N GLU A 74 45.92 -13.27 40.70
CA GLU A 74 47.31 -13.73 40.78
C GLU A 74 47.35 -15.17 41.30
N ALA A 75 47.56 -16.12 40.39
CA ALA A 75 47.74 -17.52 40.74
C ALA A 75 49.15 -17.75 41.35
N VAL A 76 49.21 -17.90 42.68
CA VAL A 76 50.45 -18.29 43.38
C VAL A 76 50.68 -19.79 43.24
N THR A 77 51.70 -20.18 42.48
CA THR A 77 52.23 -21.55 42.43
C THR A 77 53.68 -21.56 42.89
N ASN A 78 53.95 -22.16 44.05
CA ASN A 78 55.31 -22.43 44.50
C ASN A 78 55.95 -23.50 43.61
N VAL A 79 57.25 -23.38 43.36
CA VAL A 79 58.08 -24.40 42.71
C VAL A 79 59.20 -24.77 43.68
N ASP A 80 59.20 -26.01 44.15
CA ASP A 80 60.36 -26.62 44.81
C ASP A 80 61.30 -27.18 43.74
N VAL A 81 62.61 -27.14 44.00
CA VAL A 81 63.66 -27.46 43.01
C VAL A 81 64.18 -28.89 43.19
N ALA A 82 64.29 -29.64 42.09
CA ALA A 82 65.06 -30.88 41.98
C ALA A 82 65.65 -31.03 40.56
N GLU A 83 66.77 -31.74 40.47
CA GLU A 83 67.79 -31.71 39.40
C GLU A 83 67.46 -32.51 38.11
N ASP A 84 67.84 -31.93 36.96
CA ASP A 84 68.54 -32.50 35.78
C ASP A 84 67.98 -33.65 34.87
N ASP A 85 68.64 -33.74 33.70
CA ASP A 85 68.72 -34.79 32.65
C ASP A 85 67.57 -35.03 31.62
N ASP A 86 67.73 -34.33 30.48
CA ASP A 86 67.76 -34.83 29.08
C ASP A 86 66.56 -35.51 28.36
N VAL A 87 66.05 -34.75 27.36
CA VAL A 87 65.81 -35.15 25.94
C VAL A 87 64.85 -36.32 25.62
N ILE A 88 63.69 -35.97 25.04
CA ILE A 88 63.40 -36.16 23.58
C ILE A 88 62.30 -35.15 23.18
N GLU A 89 62.49 -34.49 22.05
CA GLU A 89 61.63 -33.40 21.55
C GLU A 89 60.49 -33.95 20.68
N VAL A 90 59.24 -33.82 21.15
CA VAL A 90 58.02 -33.87 20.33
C VAL A 90 57.15 -32.71 20.80
N ASP A 91 57.04 -31.68 19.97
CA ASP A 91 56.44 -30.40 20.37
C ASP A 91 54.90 -30.49 20.41
N ILE A 92 54.39 -30.93 21.56
CA ILE A 92 52.96 -31.00 21.87
C ILE A 92 52.34 -29.61 21.90
N ASP A 93 53.11 -28.57 22.26
CA ASP A 93 52.63 -27.20 22.27
C ASP A 93 52.34 -26.72 20.85
N ASP A 94 53.16 -27.07 19.84
CA ASP A 94 52.87 -26.74 18.44
C ASP A 94 51.59 -27.43 17.90
N ILE A 95 51.29 -28.67 18.31
CA ILE A 95 50.02 -29.34 17.94
C ILE A 95 48.82 -28.66 18.63
N ILE A 96 48.93 -28.39 19.93
CA ILE A 96 47.88 -27.69 20.69
C ILE A 96 47.66 -26.27 20.14
N LYS A 97 48.74 -25.59 19.73
CA LYS A 97 48.75 -24.26 19.13
C LYS A 97 48.17 -24.27 17.71
N GLU A 98 48.41 -25.29 16.88
CA GLU A 98 47.72 -25.43 15.60
C GLU A 98 46.21 -25.70 15.79
N GLU A 99 45.81 -26.52 16.76
CA GLU A 99 44.38 -26.75 17.04
C GLU A 99 43.70 -25.52 17.69
N ILE A 100 44.43 -24.75 18.50
CA ILE A 100 43.98 -23.46 19.06
C ILE A 100 43.93 -22.38 17.96
N GLU A 101 44.91 -22.27 17.08
CA GLU A 101 44.89 -21.32 15.95
C GLU A 101 43.77 -21.66 14.96
N ASN A 102 43.48 -22.94 14.71
CA ASN A 102 42.35 -23.33 13.88
C ASN A 102 41.00 -23.05 14.56
N LYS A 103 40.86 -23.28 15.87
CA LYS A 103 39.64 -22.86 16.63
C LYS A 103 39.51 -21.35 16.76
N ILE A 104 40.63 -20.63 16.85
CA ILE A 104 40.65 -19.16 16.80
C ILE A 104 40.24 -18.69 15.41
N LYS A 105 40.71 -19.31 14.31
CA LYS A 105 40.20 -19.04 12.95
C LYS A 105 38.71 -19.29 12.84
N GLU A 106 38.21 -20.42 13.34
CA GLU A 106 36.78 -20.75 13.31
C GLU A 106 35.95 -19.70 14.08
N VAL A 107 36.41 -19.31 15.28
CA VAL A 107 35.77 -18.27 16.11
C VAL A 107 35.95 -16.86 15.51
N VAL A 108 37.03 -16.59 14.77
CA VAL A 108 37.26 -15.32 14.07
C VAL A 108 36.38 -15.23 12.83
N GLU A 109 36.32 -16.25 11.96
CA GLU A 109 35.39 -16.26 10.82
C GLU A 109 33.92 -16.14 11.26
N LEU A 110 33.55 -16.78 12.39
CA LEU A 110 32.22 -16.63 12.99
C LEU A 110 31.98 -15.22 13.55
N ARG A 111 32.98 -14.59 14.19
CA ARG A 111 32.90 -13.19 14.67
C ARG A 111 32.89 -12.18 13.53
N ASP A 112 33.62 -12.46 12.45
CA ASP A 112 33.64 -11.64 11.25
C ASP A 112 32.25 -11.67 10.59
N VAL A 113 31.54 -12.80 10.58
CA VAL A 113 30.12 -12.82 10.18
C VAL A 113 29.25 -11.95 11.09
N GLU A 114 29.40 -12.05 12.42
CA GLU A 114 28.68 -11.18 13.38
C GLU A 114 29.02 -9.68 13.31
N THR A 115 30.17 -9.33 12.72
CA THR A 115 30.72 -7.96 12.67
C THR A 115 30.51 -7.32 11.29
N ILE A 116 30.66 -8.07 10.20
CA ILE A 116 30.23 -7.69 8.83
C ILE A 116 28.75 -7.32 8.83
N MET A 117 27.94 -7.94 9.69
CA MET A 117 26.55 -7.57 9.88
C MET A 117 26.36 -6.16 10.47
N ARG A 118 27.30 -5.60 11.24
CA ARG A 118 26.98 -4.63 12.31
C ARG A 118 27.10 -3.14 11.95
N GLU A 119 27.27 -2.78 10.68
CA GLU A 119 27.39 -1.37 10.25
C GLU A 119 26.52 -1.10 9.00
N ASP A 120 25.67 -0.06 9.06
CA ASP A 120 24.74 0.36 7.98
C ASP A 120 25.33 1.62 7.35
N ILE A 121 25.40 1.66 6.02
CA ILE A 121 25.84 2.83 5.25
C ILE A 121 24.61 3.41 4.54
N GLU A 122 24.18 4.62 4.95
CA GLU A 122 23.29 5.43 4.10
C GLU A 122 24.10 6.07 2.94
N ALA A 123 23.45 6.22 1.79
CA ALA A 123 24.13 6.29 0.50
C ALA A 123 24.91 7.60 0.21
N VAL A 124 26.21 7.61 0.52
CA VAL A 124 27.24 8.39 -0.19
C VAL A 124 28.48 7.50 -0.37
N ASP A 125 28.89 7.28 -1.62
CA ASP A 125 30.14 6.63 -2.06
C ASP A 125 30.60 5.39 -1.26
N GLU A 126 29.76 4.35 -1.27
CA GLU A 126 29.96 3.08 -0.53
C GLU A 126 31.36 2.47 -0.71
N GLU A 127 31.92 2.45 -1.93
CA GLU A 127 33.24 1.84 -2.16
C GLU A 127 34.37 2.61 -1.47
N GLU A 128 34.38 3.94 -1.53
CA GLU A 128 35.43 4.75 -0.91
C GLU A 128 35.28 4.76 0.63
N GLY A 129 34.04 4.79 1.13
CA GLY A 129 33.73 4.62 2.55
C GLY A 129 34.17 3.27 3.11
N LEU A 130 33.74 2.16 2.48
CA LEU A 130 34.12 0.80 2.90
C LEU A 130 35.62 0.56 2.80
N ASN A 131 36.27 0.99 1.71
CA ASN A 131 37.72 0.82 1.57
C ASN A 131 38.50 1.71 2.55
N THR A 132 37.99 2.90 2.91
CA THR A 132 38.59 3.75 3.95
C THR A 132 38.48 3.10 5.33
N LEU A 133 37.32 2.57 5.71
CA LEU A 133 37.14 1.84 6.96
C LEU A 133 37.97 0.54 7.02
N ALA A 134 38.10 -0.17 5.90
CA ALA A 134 38.96 -1.34 5.77
C ALA A 134 40.47 -1.00 5.86
N ASN A 135 40.89 0.15 5.33
CA ASN A 135 42.26 0.66 5.48
C ASN A 135 42.59 1.07 6.93
N ILE A 136 41.57 1.27 7.78
CA ILE A 136 41.68 1.53 9.23
C ILE A 136 41.44 0.23 10.04
N CYS A 137 41.31 -0.92 9.36
CA CYS A 137 41.03 -2.25 9.94
C CYS A 137 39.71 -2.35 10.73
N ILE A 138 38.70 -1.54 10.36
CA ILE A 138 37.36 -1.57 10.97
C ILE A 138 36.43 -2.55 10.22
N THR A 139 36.52 -2.61 8.89
CA THR A 139 35.62 -3.40 8.03
C THR A 139 36.38 -4.21 6.96
N THR A 140 35.65 -5.02 6.17
CA THR A 140 36.20 -5.68 4.98
C THR A 140 36.12 -4.79 3.74
N THR A 141 37.15 -4.79 2.89
CA THR A 141 37.13 -4.06 1.60
C THR A 141 35.88 -4.34 0.76
N ALA A 142 35.43 -3.34 -0.01
CA ALA A 142 34.25 -3.48 -0.88
C ALA A 142 34.37 -4.69 -1.81
N ARG A 143 35.56 -4.93 -2.38
CA ARG A 143 35.88 -6.08 -3.24
C ARG A 143 35.68 -7.45 -2.56
N ALA A 144 35.81 -7.55 -1.23
CA ALA A 144 35.56 -8.78 -0.49
C ALA A 144 34.04 -9.02 -0.29
N VAL A 145 33.31 -7.97 0.11
CA VAL A 145 31.84 -7.98 0.17
C VAL A 145 31.25 -8.36 -1.19
N ASP A 146 31.77 -7.78 -2.26
CA ASP A 146 31.21 -7.90 -3.59
C ASP A 146 31.43 -9.30 -4.22
N ARG A 147 32.55 -9.96 -3.87
CA ARG A 147 32.80 -11.39 -4.13
C ARG A 147 31.82 -12.29 -3.35
N LYS A 148 31.55 -11.97 -2.08
CA LYS A 148 30.59 -12.71 -1.24
C LYS A 148 29.17 -12.60 -1.82
N LYS A 149 28.72 -11.38 -2.16
CA LYS A 149 27.46 -11.11 -2.89
C LYS A 149 27.38 -11.92 -4.18
N LYS A 150 28.45 -12.00 -4.98
CA LYS A 150 28.46 -12.82 -6.22
C LYS A 150 28.26 -14.31 -5.96
N LYS A 151 29.05 -14.92 -5.06
CA LYS A 151 28.91 -16.35 -4.70
C LYS A 151 27.49 -16.70 -4.22
N ILE A 152 26.85 -15.79 -3.48
CA ILE A 152 25.47 -15.93 -3.01
C ILE A 152 24.45 -15.82 -4.16
N SER A 153 24.65 -14.89 -5.10
CA SER A 153 23.81 -14.76 -6.30
C SER A 153 23.88 -16.00 -7.20
N GLU A 154 25.05 -16.63 -7.30
CA GLU A 154 25.30 -17.85 -8.07
C GLU A 154 24.55 -19.06 -7.50
N THR A 155 24.41 -19.17 -6.17
CA THR A 155 23.66 -20.26 -5.49
C THR A 155 22.15 -20.00 -5.37
N HIS A 156 21.62 -18.90 -5.92
CA HIS A 156 20.22 -18.50 -5.69
C HIS A 156 19.19 -19.56 -6.12
N LYS A 157 19.43 -20.28 -7.23
CA LYS A 157 18.51 -21.34 -7.68
C LYS A 157 18.37 -22.47 -6.66
N GLU A 158 19.46 -22.86 -6.00
CA GLU A 158 19.43 -23.91 -4.98
C GLU A 158 18.67 -23.47 -3.73
N TYR A 159 18.78 -22.20 -3.35
CA TYR A 159 17.97 -21.59 -2.29
C TYR A 159 16.46 -21.66 -2.62
N VAL A 160 16.08 -21.28 -3.85
CA VAL A 160 14.68 -21.33 -4.33
C VAL A 160 14.14 -22.77 -4.35
N GLU A 161 14.88 -23.73 -4.91
CA GLU A 161 14.47 -25.14 -4.90
C GLU A 161 14.38 -25.72 -3.48
N LYS A 162 15.26 -25.31 -2.56
CA LYS A 162 15.23 -25.71 -1.14
C LYS A 162 14.00 -25.17 -0.42
N ALA A 163 13.60 -23.92 -0.68
CA ALA A 163 12.42 -23.30 -0.06
C ALA A 163 11.11 -24.01 -0.47
N PHE A 164 10.96 -24.40 -1.74
CA PHE A 164 9.76 -25.09 -2.21
C PHE A 164 9.68 -26.58 -1.85
N LYS A 165 10.79 -27.22 -1.46
CA LYS A 165 10.86 -28.67 -1.22
C LYS A 165 9.87 -29.18 -0.16
N ASN A 166 9.45 -28.33 0.78
CA ASN A 166 8.50 -28.66 1.84
C ASN A 166 7.09 -28.04 1.61
N CYS A 167 6.83 -27.48 0.43
CA CYS A 167 5.65 -26.65 0.16
C CYS A 167 4.71 -27.21 -0.93
N SER A 168 4.91 -28.43 -1.40
CA SER A 168 4.16 -29.04 -2.52
C SER A 168 2.65 -29.18 -2.30
N GLU A 169 2.21 -29.20 -1.04
CA GLU A 169 0.79 -29.30 -0.65
C GLU A 169 0.14 -27.92 -0.43
N ASN A 170 0.92 -26.83 -0.43
CA ASN A 170 0.42 -25.47 -0.21
C ASN A 170 0.07 -24.78 -1.53
N SER A 171 -0.82 -23.80 -1.47
CA SER A 171 -1.06 -22.85 -2.56
C SER A 171 0.00 -21.74 -2.59
N PHE A 172 0.24 -21.20 -3.78
CA PHE A 172 1.17 -20.10 -4.03
C PHE A 172 0.42 -18.92 -4.65
N LEU A 173 0.76 -17.71 -4.24
CA LEU A 173 0.33 -16.48 -4.91
C LEU A 173 1.54 -15.86 -5.60
N LEU A 174 1.52 -15.72 -6.93
CA LEU A 174 2.64 -15.17 -7.70
C LEU A 174 2.37 -13.70 -8.06
N ASN A 175 3.37 -12.84 -7.97
CA ASN A 175 3.31 -11.47 -8.44
C ASN A 175 4.42 -11.28 -9.50
N ILE A 176 4.08 -10.67 -10.65
CA ILE A 176 5.02 -10.35 -11.73
C ILE A 176 4.80 -8.90 -12.15
N ASP A 177 5.82 -8.06 -11.99
CA ASP A 177 5.70 -6.61 -12.13
C ASP A 177 6.98 -5.94 -12.64
N ASP A 178 6.88 -4.71 -13.18
CA ASP A 178 7.99 -4.00 -13.81
C ASP A 178 8.68 -2.95 -12.90
N TYR A 179 10.00 -3.11 -12.72
CA TYR A 179 10.84 -2.26 -11.90
C TYR A 179 11.54 -1.20 -12.74
N TYR A 180 11.47 0.03 -12.24
CA TYR A 180 12.26 1.18 -12.71
C TYR A 180 13.02 1.76 -11.53
N ASN A 181 14.25 2.17 -11.82
CA ASN A 181 15.02 3.03 -10.94
C ASN A 181 14.47 4.46 -11.09
N ILE A 182 13.69 4.93 -10.10
CA ILE A 182 13.04 6.24 -10.14
C ILE A 182 14.02 7.41 -10.20
N HIS A 183 15.29 7.17 -9.85
CA HIS A 183 16.30 8.21 -9.73
C HIS A 183 17.01 8.58 -11.04
N THR A 184 16.68 7.97 -12.18
CA THR A 184 17.09 8.51 -13.49
C THR A 184 16.15 9.65 -13.91
N PRO A 185 16.57 10.93 -13.85
CA PRO A 185 15.81 11.99 -14.51
C PRO A 185 15.72 11.67 -16.01
N ARG A 186 14.56 11.94 -16.62
CA ARG A 186 14.40 11.91 -18.09
C ARG A 186 15.14 13.10 -18.71
N GLN A 187 16.47 13.05 -18.70
CA GLN A 187 17.28 13.99 -19.47
C GLN A 187 17.01 13.77 -20.96
N GLN A 188 16.70 14.87 -21.65
CA GLN A 188 16.87 14.95 -23.09
C GLN A 188 18.38 14.73 -23.37
N PRO A 189 18.77 13.87 -24.33
CA PRO A 189 20.14 13.38 -24.40
C PRO A 189 21.15 14.51 -24.62
N ASP A 190 21.91 14.80 -23.55
CA ASP A 190 23.24 15.36 -23.66
C ASP A 190 24.09 14.43 -24.54
N THR A 191 24.99 14.99 -25.34
CA THR A 191 25.71 14.25 -26.39
C THR A 191 26.82 13.34 -25.88
N THR A 192 26.93 13.10 -24.57
CA THR A 192 28.13 12.51 -23.96
C THR A 192 27.93 11.25 -23.11
N ASP A 193 26.73 10.99 -22.57
CA ASP A 193 26.45 9.82 -21.72
C ASP A 193 25.38 8.88 -22.30
N THR A 194 25.53 7.56 -22.09
CA THR A 194 24.71 6.51 -22.73
C THR A 194 24.08 5.48 -21.77
N SER A 195 24.13 5.72 -20.46
CA SER A 195 23.58 4.83 -19.42
C SER A 195 22.04 4.90 -19.32
N TRP A 196 21.36 4.10 -20.15
CA TRP A 196 19.93 3.84 -20.02
C TRP A 196 19.63 3.08 -18.72
N ALA A 197 18.53 3.43 -18.04
CA ALA A 197 18.05 2.69 -16.88
C ALA A 197 17.69 1.24 -17.25
N ALA A 198 18.24 0.26 -16.52
CA ALA A 198 17.89 -1.14 -16.71
C ALA A 198 16.40 -1.39 -16.36
N HIS A 199 15.66 -2.00 -17.29
CA HIS A 199 14.27 -2.40 -17.09
C HIS A 199 14.21 -3.83 -16.56
N MET A 200 13.90 -3.96 -15.27
CA MET A 200 13.88 -5.26 -14.57
C MET A 200 12.45 -5.73 -14.33
N ALA A 201 12.24 -7.03 -14.22
CA ALA A 201 11.00 -7.68 -13.82
C ALA A 201 11.21 -8.43 -12.50
N THR A 202 10.35 -8.16 -11.51
CA THR A 202 10.31 -8.89 -10.24
C THR A 202 9.40 -10.09 -10.40
N ILE A 203 9.91 -11.29 -10.10
CA ILE A 203 9.13 -12.54 -10.09
C ILE A 203 9.19 -13.08 -8.66
N ILE A 204 8.11 -12.92 -7.89
CA ILE A 204 8.06 -13.22 -6.46
C ILE A 204 6.77 -13.93 -6.10
N THR A 205 6.80 -14.85 -5.13
CA THR A 205 5.59 -15.51 -4.63
C THR A 205 5.46 -15.46 -3.11
N ASN A 206 4.23 -15.34 -2.62
CA ASN A 206 3.87 -15.49 -1.21
C ASN A 206 3.32 -16.91 -0.97
N LEU A 207 3.85 -17.59 0.06
CA LEU A 207 3.37 -18.91 0.49
C LEU A 207 2.03 -18.78 1.22
N CYS A 208 0.95 -19.23 0.59
CA CYS A 208 -0.39 -19.18 1.18
C CYS A 208 -0.70 -20.48 1.96
N PRO A 209 -0.94 -20.44 3.30
CA PRO A 209 -1.21 -21.61 4.13
C PRO A 209 -2.65 -22.11 3.93
N ILE A 210 -2.85 -22.75 2.77
CA ILE A 210 -4.09 -23.26 2.18
C ILE A 210 -3.69 -24.42 1.27
N PRO A 211 -4.48 -25.51 1.15
CA PRO A 211 -4.18 -26.59 0.21
C PRO A 211 -3.98 -26.11 -1.24
N ALA A 212 -3.09 -26.78 -1.96
CA ALA A 212 -2.82 -26.58 -3.38
C ALA A 212 -4.11 -26.65 -4.23
N ILE A 213 -4.26 -25.71 -5.16
CA ILE A 213 -5.53 -25.47 -5.85
C ILE A 213 -5.61 -26.40 -7.07
N PRO A 214 -6.64 -27.27 -7.20
CA PRO A 214 -6.77 -28.18 -8.34
C PRO A 214 -6.89 -27.42 -9.66
N ARG A 215 -6.24 -27.94 -10.72
CA ARG A 215 -6.29 -27.35 -12.07
C ARG A 215 -7.59 -27.60 -12.83
N ASN A 216 -8.27 -28.71 -12.54
CA ASN A 216 -9.47 -29.14 -13.26
C ASN A 216 -10.66 -28.21 -12.94
N GLY A 217 -11.21 -27.57 -13.96
CA GLY A 217 -12.35 -26.64 -13.84
C GLY A 217 -11.98 -25.20 -13.46
N ALA A 218 -10.71 -24.92 -13.17
CA ALA A 218 -10.29 -23.64 -12.61
C ALA A 218 -10.19 -22.49 -13.65
N LEU A 219 -9.99 -22.81 -14.94
CA LEU A 219 -9.97 -21.82 -16.03
C LEU A 219 -11.36 -21.60 -16.62
N ASN A 220 -11.81 -20.34 -16.71
CA ASN A 220 -13.04 -19.97 -17.39
C ASN A 220 -12.94 -20.29 -18.91
N PRO A 221 -13.79 -21.18 -19.46
CA PRO A 221 -13.67 -21.64 -20.85
C PRO A 221 -14.02 -20.58 -21.90
N LYS A 222 -14.78 -19.52 -21.54
CA LYS A 222 -15.05 -18.37 -22.41
C LYS A 222 -13.91 -17.33 -22.39
N ILE A 223 -12.96 -17.43 -21.44
CA ILE A 223 -11.88 -16.47 -21.14
C ILE A 223 -12.36 -15.09 -20.65
N VAL A 224 -13.43 -14.53 -21.22
CA VAL A 224 -14.21 -13.40 -20.68
C VAL A 224 -15.70 -13.58 -21.05
N ASP A 225 -16.59 -13.68 -20.06
CA ASP A 225 -18.03 -13.90 -20.24
C ASP A 225 -18.87 -12.66 -19.89
N ASP A 226 -19.30 -11.92 -20.90
CA ASP A 226 -20.19 -10.76 -20.75
C ASP A 226 -21.60 -11.14 -20.28
N GLU A 227 -22.14 -12.30 -20.67
CA GLU A 227 -23.48 -12.74 -20.26
C GLU A 227 -23.55 -12.93 -18.74
N LEU A 228 -22.51 -13.55 -18.17
CA LEU A 228 -22.37 -13.81 -16.74
C LEU A 228 -22.14 -12.53 -15.93
N ILE A 229 -21.34 -11.59 -16.43
CA ILE A 229 -21.17 -10.27 -15.79
C ILE A 229 -22.49 -9.50 -15.81
N MET A 230 -23.21 -9.48 -16.93
CA MET A 230 -24.50 -8.78 -17.06
C MET A 230 -25.60 -9.37 -16.17
N LYS A 231 -25.60 -10.70 -15.96
CA LYS A 231 -26.44 -11.41 -14.97
C LYS A 231 -26.14 -10.91 -13.54
N HIS A 232 -24.90 -11.07 -13.08
CA HIS A 232 -24.54 -10.73 -11.69
C HIS A 232 -24.68 -9.23 -11.40
N LEU A 233 -24.39 -8.35 -12.37
CA LEU A 233 -24.65 -6.90 -12.28
C LEU A 233 -26.11 -6.61 -11.87
N ASP A 234 -27.05 -7.18 -12.62
CA ASP A 234 -28.49 -6.97 -12.44
C ASP A 234 -29.01 -7.59 -11.13
N GLU A 235 -28.63 -8.84 -10.87
CA GLU A 235 -29.08 -9.61 -9.70
C GLU A 235 -28.53 -9.07 -8.38
N ARG A 236 -27.27 -8.63 -8.33
CA ARG A 236 -26.53 -8.37 -7.08
C ARG A 236 -26.16 -6.91 -6.84
N PHE A 237 -25.78 -6.16 -7.87
CA PHE A 237 -25.13 -4.84 -7.69
C PHE A 237 -26.04 -3.64 -8.01
N MET A 238 -26.99 -3.75 -8.94
CA MET A 238 -27.75 -2.60 -9.44
C MET A 238 -28.58 -1.83 -8.41
N ALA A 239 -29.10 -2.49 -7.38
CA ALA A 239 -29.83 -1.82 -6.30
C ALA A 239 -28.87 -0.97 -5.45
N ASN A 240 -27.73 -1.54 -5.10
CA ASN A 240 -26.70 -0.87 -4.29
C ASN A 240 -26.02 0.28 -5.06
N LEU A 241 -25.84 0.14 -6.37
CA LEU A 241 -25.37 1.20 -7.27
C LEU A 241 -26.35 2.39 -7.42
N GLY A 242 -27.52 2.35 -6.78
CA GLY A 242 -28.44 3.47 -6.60
C GLY A 242 -28.31 4.21 -5.25
N ILE A 243 -27.57 3.66 -4.28
CA ILE A 243 -27.37 4.22 -2.93
C ILE A 243 -25.97 4.83 -2.86
N SER A 244 -25.78 5.94 -2.11
CA SER A 244 -24.45 6.55 -1.98
C SER A 244 -23.49 5.60 -1.29
N TYR A 245 -22.22 5.56 -1.72
CA TYR A 245 -21.25 4.62 -1.13
C TYR A 245 -21.10 4.86 0.38
N TYR A 246 -21.04 6.13 0.79
CA TYR A 246 -21.00 6.55 2.20
C TYR A 246 -22.18 5.97 3.01
N ASP A 247 -23.41 6.05 2.49
CA ASP A 247 -24.58 5.54 3.21
C ASP A 247 -24.58 4.00 3.34
N ARG A 248 -23.92 3.28 2.41
CA ARG A 248 -23.77 1.80 2.50
C ARG A 248 -22.73 1.37 3.54
N ILE A 249 -21.69 2.18 3.78
CA ILE A 249 -20.63 1.88 4.78
C ILE A 249 -20.92 2.48 6.17
N LYS A 250 -21.92 3.34 6.31
CA LYS A 250 -22.22 4.12 7.52
C LYS A 250 -22.44 3.20 8.74
N GLY A 251 -21.46 3.20 9.64
CA GLY A 251 -21.46 2.38 10.88
C GLY A 251 -20.48 1.19 10.89
N LYS A 252 -19.72 0.95 9.82
CA LYS A 252 -18.72 -0.14 9.73
C LYS A 252 -17.27 0.35 9.78
N GLY A 253 -16.88 1.03 10.86
CA GLY A 253 -15.48 1.39 11.09
C GLY A 253 -15.28 2.23 12.34
N SER A 254 -14.16 2.01 13.04
CA SER A 254 -13.65 2.94 14.05
C SER A 254 -12.68 3.94 13.39
N ASN A 255 -12.44 5.08 14.05
CA ASN A 255 -11.49 6.09 13.57
C ASN A 255 -10.03 5.81 13.96
N ASP A 256 -9.77 4.71 14.67
CA ASP A 256 -8.66 4.64 15.63
C ASP A 256 -7.29 4.33 15.01
N ASP A 257 -7.18 4.26 13.67
CA ASP A 257 -5.88 4.39 13.00
C ASP A 257 -5.91 5.09 11.63
N LEU A 258 -6.30 6.37 11.66
CA LEU A 258 -6.21 7.29 10.52
C LEU A 258 -4.78 7.38 9.94
N ILE A 259 -3.72 7.24 10.76
CA ILE A 259 -2.33 7.26 10.31
C ILE A 259 -1.98 5.99 9.53
N GLU A 260 -2.47 4.83 9.96
CA GLU A 260 -2.27 3.58 9.21
C GLU A 260 -2.89 3.63 7.80
N LYS A 261 -4.06 4.26 7.64
CA LYS A 261 -4.69 4.51 6.33
C LYS A 261 -3.90 5.48 5.44
N LEU A 262 -3.17 6.44 6.03
CA LEU A 262 -2.35 7.42 5.31
C LEU A 262 -0.96 6.88 4.94
N THR A 263 -0.32 6.14 5.85
CA THR A 263 0.97 5.44 5.62
C THR A 263 0.83 4.17 4.76
N LEU A 264 -0.36 3.89 4.24
CA LEU A 264 -0.66 2.67 3.50
C LEU A 264 0.10 2.55 2.16
N HIS A 265 0.22 3.64 1.41
CA HIS A 265 1.00 3.68 0.15
C HIS A 265 2.45 4.17 0.33
N SER A 266 2.88 4.48 1.56
CA SER A 266 4.31 4.65 1.82
C SER A 266 4.97 3.28 1.95
N TYR A 267 6.02 3.05 1.16
CA TYR A 267 6.77 1.78 1.19
C TYR A 267 8.02 1.81 2.08
N ASP A 268 8.39 2.94 2.71
CA ASP A 268 9.53 2.98 3.65
C ASP A 268 9.25 2.11 4.90
N ASP A 269 9.93 0.97 5.02
CA ASP A 269 9.78 0.01 6.14
C ASP A 269 10.28 0.57 7.49
N ARG A 270 10.90 1.75 7.50
CA ARG A 270 11.31 2.46 8.72
C ARG A 270 10.19 3.15 9.48
N LEU A 271 9.00 3.31 8.87
CA LEU A 271 7.89 4.05 9.48
C LEU A 271 7.36 3.35 10.75
N ALA A 272 7.58 3.99 11.90
CA ALA A 272 7.26 3.48 13.24
C ALA A 272 5.77 3.16 13.44
N GLU A 273 4.88 3.82 12.69
CA GLU A 273 3.43 3.62 12.75
C GLU A 273 2.94 2.43 11.89
N LYS A 274 3.83 1.70 11.20
CA LYS A 274 3.48 0.47 10.47
C LYS A 274 3.39 -0.73 11.42
N LYS A 275 2.19 -1.30 11.52
CA LYS A 275 1.95 -2.63 12.13
C LYS A 275 2.50 -3.74 11.22
N SER A 276 2.63 -4.94 11.79
CA SER A 276 3.36 -6.13 11.29
C SER A 276 2.94 -6.70 9.93
N ASP A 277 1.86 -6.19 9.32
CA ASP A 277 1.19 -6.84 8.18
C ASP A 277 1.91 -6.69 6.84
N ARG A 278 3.11 -6.08 6.81
CA ARG A 278 3.90 -5.81 5.59
C ARG A 278 5.31 -6.41 5.64
N HIS A 279 5.50 -7.53 6.33
CA HIS A 279 6.79 -8.22 6.35
C HIS A 279 6.92 -9.23 5.20
N ILE A 280 7.97 -9.07 4.37
CA ILE A 280 8.39 -9.98 3.28
C ILE A 280 9.01 -11.28 3.86
N GLN A 281 8.55 -11.73 5.03
CA GLN A 281 9.18 -12.85 5.72
C GLN A 281 8.92 -14.16 4.97
N ASN A 282 7.70 -14.36 4.47
CA ASN A 282 7.26 -15.60 3.82
C ASN A 282 7.39 -15.58 2.29
N ASP A 283 7.84 -14.47 1.69
CA ASP A 283 7.92 -14.36 0.22
C ASP A 283 9.19 -15.00 -0.34
N ILE A 284 9.09 -15.63 -1.52
CA ILE A 284 10.19 -16.26 -2.23
C ILE A 284 10.36 -15.52 -3.56
N LEU A 285 11.46 -14.79 -3.72
CA LEU A 285 11.92 -14.30 -5.02
C LEU A 285 12.32 -15.53 -5.85
N PHE A 286 11.70 -15.71 -7.02
CA PHE A 286 12.14 -16.67 -8.02
C PHE A 286 13.35 -16.14 -8.77
N ASP A 287 13.25 -14.91 -9.27
CA ASP A 287 14.37 -14.13 -9.79
C ASP A 287 14.01 -12.64 -9.97
N PHE A 288 15.02 -11.82 -10.25
CA PHE A 288 14.88 -10.43 -10.67
C PHE A 288 15.68 -10.26 -11.98
N VAL A 289 14.99 -10.14 -13.12
CA VAL A 289 15.58 -10.32 -14.46
C VAL A 289 15.35 -9.13 -15.38
N GLU A 290 16.25 -8.87 -16.32
CA GLU A 290 16.05 -7.82 -17.33
C GLU A 290 14.87 -8.19 -18.25
N SER A 291 13.79 -7.42 -18.20
CA SER A 291 12.61 -7.62 -19.03
C SER A 291 11.70 -6.39 -19.01
N ASN A 292 11.26 -5.98 -20.20
CA ASN A 292 10.37 -4.84 -20.39
C ASN A 292 8.89 -5.10 -20.09
N LEU A 293 8.49 -6.35 -19.80
CA LEU A 293 7.09 -6.80 -19.56
C LEU A 293 5.99 -6.17 -20.48
N LYS A 294 6.30 -5.93 -21.76
CA LYS A 294 5.40 -5.25 -22.72
C LYS A 294 4.98 -6.10 -23.91
N SER A 295 4.98 -7.43 -23.74
CA SER A 295 4.54 -8.38 -24.76
C SER A 295 4.13 -9.72 -24.17
N VAL A 296 3.40 -10.51 -24.95
CA VAL A 296 3.11 -11.93 -24.65
C VAL A 296 4.39 -12.74 -24.44
N GLU A 297 5.44 -12.45 -25.20
CA GLU A 297 6.73 -13.15 -25.11
C GLU A 297 7.44 -12.87 -23.78
N ASN A 298 7.47 -11.60 -23.34
CA ASN A 298 8.15 -11.21 -22.09
C ASN A 298 7.49 -11.85 -20.86
N TYR A 299 6.16 -11.85 -20.79
CA TYR A 299 5.44 -12.55 -19.72
C TYR A 299 5.58 -14.08 -19.83
N THR A 300 5.59 -14.66 -21.04
CA THR A 300 5.83 -16.10 -21.20
C THR A 300 7.23 -16.50 -20.68
N LYS A 301 8.27 -15.68 -20.92
CA LYS A 301 9.62 -15.89 -20.36
C LYS A 301 9.64 -15.76 -18.83
N ALA A 302 8.91 -14.81 -18.25
CA ALA A 302 8.79 -14.69 -16.80
C ALA A 302 8.11 -15.93 -16.17
N LEU A 303 7.05 -16.45 -16.80
CA LEU A 303 6.39 -17.68 -16.35
C LEU A 303 7.25 -18.94 -16.56
N GLN A 304 8.13 -18.95 -17.57
CA GLN A 304 9.11 -20.02 -17.79
C GLN A 304 10.11 -20.13 -16.62
N ILE A 305 10.57 -19.01 -16.05
CA ILE A 305 11.49 -18.98 -14.89
C ILE A 305 10.85 -19.66 -13.66
N VAL A 306 9.54 -19.52 -13.48
CA VAL A 306 8.78 -20.23 -12.42
C VAL A 306 8.68 -21.72 -12.74
N HIS A 307 8.28 -22.08 -13.96
CA HIS A 307 8.12 -23.46 -14.41
C HIS A 307 9.42 -24.29 -14.33
N ASP A 308 10.56 -23.69 -14.66
CA ASP A 308 11.87 -24.36 -14.77
C ASP A 308 12.59 -24.53 -13.42
N GLN A 309 11.94 -24.18 -12.31
CA GLN A 309 12.34 -24.66 -10.98
C GLN A 309 11.89 -26.11 -10.82
N LYS A 310 12.80 -26.98 -10.38
CA LYS A 310 12.57 -28.43 -10.31
C LYS A 310 11.25 -28.88 -9.64
N PRO A 311 10.77 -28.30 -8.52
CA PRO A 311 9.48 -28.69 -7.93
C PRO A 311 8.24 -28.11 -8.64
N MET A 312 8.38 -27.07 -9.47
CA MET A 312 7.23 -26.35 -10.05
C MET A 312 6.63 -27.05 -11.28
N GLY A 313 7.44 -27.72 -12.11
CA GLY A 313 6.93 -28.43 -13.29
C GLY A 313 5.91 -29.54 -12.96
N GLU A 314 6.14 -30.29 -11.87
CA GLU A 314 5.19 -31.29 -11.37
C GLU A 314 3.97 -30.62 -10.71
N TYR A 315 4.17 -29.58 -9.90
CA TYR A 315 3.09 -28.83 -9.27
C TYR A 315 2.12 -28.23 -10.31
N LEU A 316 2.63 -27.50 -11.31
CA LEU A 316 1.86 -26.85 -12.38
C LEU A 316 1.21 -27.85 -13.36
N SER A 317 1.56 -29.13 -13.30
CA SER A 317 0.86 -30.16 -14.05
C SER A 317 -0.54 -30.41 -13.46
N ASN A 318 -0.65 -30.49 -12.14
CA ASN A 318 -1.87 -30.86 -11.40
C ASN A 318 -2.62 -29.68 -10.77
N HIS A 319 -1.92 -28.59 -10.45
CA HIS A 319 -2.43 -27.44 -9.70
C HIS A 319 -2.37 -26.14 -10.51
N VAL A 320 -2.98 -25.09 -9.97
CA VAL A 320 -2.93 -23.72 -10.50
C VAL A 320 -2.29 -22.74 -9.51
N ILE A 321 -1.69 -21.69 -10.05
CA ILE A 321 -1.12 -20.55 -9.29
C ILE A 321 -1.86 -19.27 -9.69
N PRO A 322 -2.62 -18.65 -8.77
CA PRO A 322 -3.10 -17.29 -8.92
C PRO A 322 -1.94 -16.30 -9.06
N ILE A 323 -2.04 -15.40 -10.02
CA ILE A 323 -1.12 -14.30 -10.26
C ILE A 323 -1.82 -12.99 -9.91
N VAL A 324 -1.26 -12.19 -8.99
CA VAL A 324 -1.65 -10.79 -8.85
C VAL A 324 -0.95 -9.97 -9.93
N ALA A 325 -1.74 -9.30 -10.77
CA ALA A 325 -1.22 -8.52 -11.89
C ALA A 325 -2.04 -7.25 -12.15
N ASP A 326 -1.36 -6.22 -12.64
CA ASP A 326 -1.90 -4.97 -13.15
C ASP A 326 -2.30 -5.11 -14.66
N TRP A 327 -2.51 -4.02 -15.41
CA TRP A 327 -3.07 -4.12 -16.77
C TRP A 327 -2.21 -4.89 -17.80
N PRO A 328 -0.91 -4.59 -18.05
CA PRO A 328 -0.10 -5.37 -18.98
C PRO A 328 -0.08 -6.86 -18.62
N GLY A 329 0.08 -7.21 -17.34
CA GLY A 329 0.05 -8.61 -16.90
C GLY A 329 -1.31 -9.26 -17.13
N GLN A 330 -2.41 -8.61 -16.70
CA GLN A 330 -3.78 -9.05 -16.94
C GLN A 330 -4.09 -9.25 -18.43
N PHE A 331 -3.59 -8.39 -19.30
CA PHE A 331 -3.83 -8.48 -20.74
C PHE A 331 -2.93 -9.51 -21.41
N PHE A 332 -1.61 -9.45 -21.24
CA PHE A 332 -0.66 -10.30 -21.97
C PHE A 332 -0.68 -11.75 -21.51
N ILE A 333 -0.84 -12.03 -20.21
CA ILE A 333 -0.97 -13.41 -19.72
C ILE A 333 -2.32 -13.99 -20.19
N ARG A 334 -3.43 -13.24 -20.11
CA ARG A 334 -4.72 -13.71 -20.65
C ARG A 334 -4.69 -13.89 -22.16
N LYS A 335 -3.94 -13.06 -22.90
CA LYS A 335 -3.69 -13.22 -24.33
C LYS A 335 -2.91 -14.52 -24.61
N ALA A 336 -1.87 -14.82 -23.83
CA ALA A 336 -1.15 -16.09 -23.93
C ALA A 336 -2.08 -17.30 -23.73
N ILE A 337 -2.90 -17.29 -22.68
CA ILE A 337 -3.90 -18.32 -22.40
C ILE A 337 -4.92 -18.43 -23.54
N ALA A 338 -5.47 -17.31 -24.02
CA ALA A 338 -6.41 -17.29 -25.14
C ALA A 338 -5.81 -17.89 -26.43
N HIS A 339 -4.56 -17.56 -26.76
CA HIS A 339 -3.85 -18.18 -27.88
C HIS A 339 -3.66 -19.69 -27.67
N ARG A 340 -3.28 -20.14 -26.47
CA ARG A 340 -3.04 -21.57 -26.15
C ARG A 340 -4.33 -22.41 -26.19
N ILE A 341 -5.46 -21.83 -25.75
CA ILE A 341 -6.72 -22.55 -25.50
C ILE A 341 -7.74 -22.36 -26.63
N LEU A 342 -7.98 -21.12 -27.09
CA LEU A 342 -8.99 -20.83 -28.12
C LEU A 342 -8.45 -21.02 -29.55
N LEU A 343 -7.15 -20.76 -29.76
CA LEU A 343 -6.52 -20.84 -31.08
C LEU A 343 -5.60 -22.06 -31.26
N ASN A 344 -5.46 -22.92 -30.24
CA ASN A 344 -4.53 -24.05 -30.21
C ASN A 344 -3.08 -23.69 -30.61
N ASN A 345 -2.64 -22.47 -30.30
CA ASN A 345 -1.32 -21.98 -30.70
C ASN A 345 -0.20 -22.71 -29.94
N GLU A 346 0.55 -23.55 -30.65
CA GLU A 346 1.61 -24.37 -30.05
C GLU A 346 2.90 -23.60 -29.78
N VAL A 347 3.02 -22.37 -30.26
CA VAL A 347 4.09 -21.43 -29.86
C VAL A 347 3.95 -21.02 -28.38
N ILE A 348 2.73 -21.06 -27.82
CA ILE A 348 2.52 -20.82 -26.38
C ILE A 348 2.63 -22.15 -25.60
N PRO A 349 3.48 -22.24 -24.57
CA PRO A 349 3.63 -23.44 -23.75
C PRO A 349 2.34 -23.85 -23.01
N ARG A 350 2.15 -25.16 -22.80
CA ARG A 350 0.97 -25.72 -22.12
C ARG A 350 0.87 -25.39 -20.62
N PHE A 351 1.98 -25.02 -19.97
CA PHE A 351 1.99 -24.62 -18.56
C PHE A 351 1.40 -23.24 -18.34
N VAL A 352 1.31 -22.37 -19.36
CA VAL A 352 0.74 -21.01 -19.21
C VAL A 352 -0.73 -21.07 -18.76
N ALA A 353 -1.46 -22.12 -19.16
CA ALA A 353 -2.81 -22.42 -18.69
C ALA A 353 -2.85 -23.16 -17.32
N ALA A 354 -1.82 -23.01 -16.49
CA ALA A 354 -1.83 -23.32 -15.05
C ALA A 354 -1.80 -22.03 -14.20
N PHE A 355 -1.76 -20.85 -14.83
CA PHE A 355 -1.81 -19.57 -14.14
C PHE A 355 -3.19 -18.92 -14.28
N LEU A 356 -3.69 -18.33 -13.20
CA LEU A 356 -4.99 -17.66 -13.13
C LEU A 356 -4.81 -16.22 -12.71
N LEU A 357 -5.61 -15.29 -13.25
CA LEU A 357 -5.34 -13.86 -13.09
C LEU A 357 -6.23 -13.20 -12.04
N MET A 358 -5.59 -12.70 -10.99
CA MET A 358 -6.20 -11.90 -9.92
C MET A 358 -5.83 -10.44 -10.09
N MET A 359 -6.83 -9.56 -10.03
CA MET A 359 -6.60 -8.12 -10.20
C MET A 359 -5.84 -7.54 -9.00
N GLY A 360 -4.74 -6.82 -9.28
CA GLY A 360 -3.95 -6.08 -8.28
C GLY A 360 -4.78 -5.10 -7.44
N PRO A 361 -5.05 -5.39 -6.16
CA PRO A 361 -5.93 -4.54 -5.35
C PRO A 361 -5.29 -3.19 -5.01
N LEU A 362 -3.96 -3.17 -4.83
CA LEU A 362 -3.20 -1.94 -4.65
C LEU A 362 -3.25 -1.11 -5.94
N HIS A 363 -3.11 -1.75 -7.10
CA HIS A 363 -3.25 -1.11 -8.41
C HIS A 363 -4.63 -0.50 -8.66
N ILE A 364 -5.73 -1.14 -8.22
CA ILE A 364 -7.07 -0.52 -8.21
C ILE A 364 -7.04 0.75 -7.35
N SER A 365 -6.55 0.66 -6.11
CA SER A 365 -6.50 1.78 -5.17
C SER A 365 -5.73 2.97 -5.75
N LEU A 366 -4.51 2.73 -6.25
CA LEU A 366 -3.65 3.75 -6.83
C LEU A 366 -4.31 4.40 -8.08
N ASN A 367 -4.73 3.61 -9.07
CA ASN A 367 -5.37 4.15 -10.29
C ASN A 367 -6.69 4.88 -10.01
N SER A 368 -7.43 4.48 -8.97
CA SER A 368 -8.68 5.14 -8.59
C SER A 368 -8.42 6.46 -7.84
N ARG A 369 -7.43 6.50 -6.94
CA ARG A 369 -6.99 7.72 -6.23
C ARG A 369 -6.39 8.75 -7.18
N GLU A 370 -5.48 8.33 -8.06
CA GLU A 370 -4.89 9.13 -9.15
C GLU A 370 -6.02 9.77 -9.99
N LEU A 371 -6.93 8.95 -10.52
CA LEU A 371 -8.01 9.40 -11.37
C LEU A 371 -8.97 10.39 -10.67
N VAL A 372 -9.24 10.21 -9.38
CA VAL A 372 -10.03 11.18 -8.59
C VAL A 372 -9.23 12.46 -8.34
N PHE A 373 -7.93 12.37 -8.04
CA PHE A 373 -7.07 13.54 -7.83
C PHE A 373 -6.98 14.41 -9.09
N ASP A 374 -6.69 13.81 -10.25
CA ASP A 374 -6.58 14.54 -11.53
C ASP A 374 -7.88 15.26 -11.90
N LYS A 375 -9.01 14.55 -11.82
CA LYS A 375 -10.30 15.03 -12.35
C LYS A 375 -10.96 16.05 -11.43
N TYR A 376 -10.57 16.06 -10.15
CA TYR A 376 -11.01 17.05 -9.17
C TYR A 376 -9.86 17.98 -8.75
N SER A 377 -8.76 18.03 -9.52
CA SER A 377 -7.53 18.76 -9.18
C SER A 377 -7.75 20.26 -8.92
N LEU A 378 -8.68 20.91 -9.63
CA LEU A 378 -9.10 22.28 -9.34
C LEU A 378 -9.73 22.41 -7.94
N LEU A 379 -10.67 21.52 -7.62
CA LEU A 379 -11.31 21.47 -6.31
C LEU A 379 -10.31 21.10 -5.20
N PHE A 380 -9.42 20.14 -5.44
CA PHE A 380 -8.33 19.81 -4.52
C PHE A 380 -7.36 20.98 -4.31
N ASN A 381 -7.08 21.79 -5.34
CA ASN A 381 -6.23 22.98 -5.26
C ASN A 381 -6.90 24.10 -4.43
N ASP A 382 -8.19 24.36 -4.64
CA ASP A 382 -8.96 25.30 -3.82
C ASP A 382 -9.08 24.84 -2.36
N ILE A 383 -9.33 23.53 -2.18
CA ILE A 383 -9.32 22.89 -0.86
C ILE A 383 -7.94 23.05 -0.21
N TYR A 384 -6.85 22.73 -0.91
CA TYR A 384 -5.47 22.82 -0.41
C TYR A 384 -5.11 24.25 0.00
N LYS A 385 -5.36 25.24 -0.87
CA LYS A 385 -5.15 26.67 -0.56
C LYS A 385 -5.88 27.09 0.72
N GLY A 386 -7.07 26.57 0.98
CA GLY A 386 -7.78 26.81 2.23
C GLY A 386 -7.51 25.83 3.38
N ILE A 387 -6.75 24.74 3.19
CA ILE A 387 -6.12 24.01 4.31
C ILE A 387 -5.09 24.93 4.93
N PHE A 388 -4.19 25.39 4.07
CA PHE A 388 -3.10 26.29 4.40
C PHE A 388 -3.60 27.76 4.41
N GLY A 389 -4.94 27.94 4.55
CA GLY A 389 -5.70 29.20 4.51
C GLY A 389 -7.18 29.07 4.95
N GLU A 390 -7.43 28.46 6.12
CA GLU A 390 -8.66 28.58 6.99
C GLU A 390 -9.95 27.67 6.81
N ASN A 391 -9.96 26.52 7.54
CA ASN A 391 -11.02 25.98 8.49
C ASN A 391 -12.17 25.01 7.96
N LYS A 392 -12.85 24.09 8.76
CA LYS A 392 -13.60 22.77 8.36
C LYS A 392 -15.14 22.45 8.58
N VAL A 393 -15.55 21.18 8.39
CA VAL A 393 -16.91 20.61 8.05
C VAL A 393 -17.15 19.21 8.69
N PHE A 394 -18.32 18.51 8.76
CA PHE A 394 -19.73 18.64 8.29
C PHE A 394 -20.16 17.96 6.94
N VAL A 395 -21.10 16.99 6.96
CA VAL A 395 -21.73 16.41 5.72
C VAL A 395 -23.24 16.21 5.86
N ASP A 396 -23.73 15.52 6.90
CA ASP A 396 -25.18 15.21 7.07
C ASP A 396 -26.08 16.45 7.00
N PHE A 397 -25.60 17.56 7.57
CA PHE A 397 -26.27 18.85 7.58
C PHE A 397 -26.47 19.49 6.18
N VAL A 398 -25.69 19.09 5.17
CA VAL A 398 -25.88 19.57 3.79
C VAL A 398 -27.19 19.01 3.23
N TYR A 399 -27.43 17.72 3.42
CA TYR A 399 -28.68 17.05 3.03
C TYR A 399 -29.89 17.59 3.80
N LEU A 400 -29.74 17.95 5.08
CA LEU A 400 -30.80 18.64 5.85
C LEU A 400 -31.21 20.00 5.26
N LYS A 401 -30.37 20.64 4.43
CA LYS A 401 -30.64 21.99 3.88
C LYS A 401 -31.03 21.99 2.41
N PHE A 402 -30.45 21.11 1.61
CA PHE A 402 -30.78 20.95 0.18
C PHE A 402 -31.93 19.95 -0.07
N GLY A 403 -32.13 18.97 0.82
CA GLY A 403 -33.11 17.90 0.67
C GLY A 403 -32.68 16.78 -0.28
N ASN A 404 -33.18 15.57 -0.03
CA ASN A 404 -32.83 14.34 -0.78
C ASN A 404 -33.36 14.30 -2.23
N ALA A 405 -34.11 15.33 -2.64
CA ALA A 405 -34.65 15.52 -3.98
C ALA A 405 -33.85 16.54 -4.83
N CYS A 406 -32.79 17.15 -4.28
CA CYS A 406 -32.05 18.21 -4.95
C CYS A 406 -31.30 17.71 -6.20
N LYS A 407 -31.53 18.38 -7.34
CA LYS A 407 -30.88 18.11 -8.63
C LYS A 407 -30.03 19.28 -9.17
N ASN A 408 -29.63 20.22 -8.31
CA ASN A 408 -28.69 21.28 -8.71
C ASN A 408 -27.34 20.67 -9.12
N ILE A 409 -26.77 21.09 -10.24
CA ILE A 409 -25.58 20.48 -10.85
C ILE A 409 -24.34 20.61 -9.95
N GLU A 410 -24.15 21.77 -9.30
CA GLU A 410 -23.00 22.02 -8.41
C GLU A 410 -23.15 21.28 -7.08
N PHE A 411 -24.39 21.14 -6.58
CA PHE A 411 -24.69 20.25 -5.46
C PHE A 411 -24.36 18.80 -5.80
N LEU A 412 -24.89 18.27 -6.91
CA LEU A 412 -24.67 16.89 -7.35
C LEU A 412 -23.17 16.57 -7.58
N TYR A 413 -22.43 17.52 -8.17
CA TYR A 413 -20.97 17.44 -8.35
C TYR A 413 -20.23 17.26 -7.01
N LEU A 414 -20.52 18.10 -6.01
CA LEU A 414 -19.86 17.99 -4.70
C LEU A 414 -20.35 16.79 -3.89
N THR A 415 -21.64 16.46 -3.90
CA THR A 415 -22.14 15.31 -3.13
C THR A 415 -21.66 13.98 -3.69
N ASP A 416 -21.54 13.84 -5.01
CA ASP A 416 -20.96 12.63 -5.60
C ASP A 416 -19.48 12.48 -5.26
N PHE A 417 -18.70 13.56 -5.38
CA PHE A 417 -17.30 13.57 -4.99
C PHE A 417 -17.09 13.19 -3.50
N LEU A 418 -17.88 13.77 -2.60
CA LEU A 418 -17.73 13.59 -1.15
C LEU A 418 -18.40 12.31 -0.60
N SER A 419 -19.54 11.88 -1.14
CA SER A 419 -20.32 10.74 -0.64
C SER A 419 -20.13 9.45 -1.44
N ASN A 420 -19.69 9.53 -2.70
CA ASN A 420 -19.35 8.36 -3.51
C ASN A 420 -17.85 8.21 -3.69
N LEU A 421 -17.19 9.18 -4.33
CA LEU A 421 -15.85 8.95 -4.89
C LEU A 421 -14.73 8.91 -3.85
N ILE A 422 -14.65 9.89 -2.93
CA ILE A 422 -13.61 9.90 -1.89
C ILE A 422 -13.69 8.66 -0.98
N PRO A 423 -14.84 8.29 -0.39
CA PRO A 423 -14.91 7.11 0.48
C PRO A 423 -14.58 5.81 -0.27
N LEU A 424 -15.01 5.69 -1.53
CA LEU A 424 -14.71 4.54 -2.39
C LEU A 424 -13.20 4.33 -2.57
N VAL A 425 -12.46 5.34 -3.03
CA VAL A 425 -11.02 5.21 -3.32
C VAL A 425 -10.15 5.12 -2.06
N LEU A 426 -10.65 5.61 -0.92
CA LEU A 426 -9.98 5.43 0.36
C LEU A 426 -10.18 4.00 0.90
N ASP A 427 -11.42 3.52 1.01
CA ASP A 427 -11.74 2.30 1.74
C ASP A 427 -11.57 1.00 0.92
N VAL A 428 -11.63 1.04 -0.43
CA VAL A 428 -11.56 -0.17 -1.28
C VAL A 428 -10.40 -1.10 -0.92
N TYR A 429 -9.20 -0.54 -0.72
CA TYR A 429 -8.02 -1.30 -0.27
C TYR A 429 -7.74 -1.14 1.23
N ALA A 430 -7.84 0.08 1.76
CA ALA A 430 -7.42 0.37 3.13
C ALA A 430 -8.37 -0.18 4.22
N VAL A 431 -9.58 -0.58 3.83
CA VAL A 431 -10.57 -1.27 4.68
C VAL A 431 -10.85 -2.64 4.06
N HIS A 432 -11.60 -2.68 2.95
CA HIS A 432 -12.27 -3.92 2.56
C HIS A 432 -11.32 -5.05 2.14
N HIS A 433 -10.23 -4.73 1.44
CA HIS A 433 -9.19 -5.71 1.10
C HIS A 433 -8.45 -6.18 2.35
N ARG A 434 -7.87 -5.26 3.13
CA ARG A 434 -7.03 -5.60 4.30
C ARG A 434 -7.78 -6.25 5.46
N GLU A 435 -9.05 -5.92 5.67
CA GLU A 435 -9.92 -6.60 6.64
C GLU A 435 -10.36 -8.00 6.16
N GLY A 436 -10.05 -8.38 4.92
CA GLY A 436 -10.50 -9.65 4.32
C GLY A 436 -11.98 -9.66 3.96
N ASN A 437 -12.64 -8.50 3.90
CA ASN A 437 -14.08 -8.34 3.75
C ASN A 437 -14.51 -8.48 2.27
N TRP A 438 -14.47 -9.71 1.75
CA TRP A 438 -14.75 -10.01 0.35
C TRP A 438 -16.04 -9.38 -0.21
N PRO A 439 -17.22 -9.48 0.42
CA PRO A 439 -18.45 -8.90 -0.13
C PRO A 439 -18.37 -7.37 -0.31
N ALA A 440 -17.74 -6.65 0.62
CA ALA A 440 -17.56 -5.20 0.52
C ALA A 440 -16.47 -4.82 -0.50
N TYR A 441 -15.41 -5.63 -0.62
CA TYR A 441 -14.36 -5.45 -1.61
C TYR A 441 -14.87 -5.67 -3.05
N GLU A 442 -15.61 -6.75 -3.28
CA GLU A 442 -16.24 -7.09 -4.57
C GLU A 442 -17.18 -5.96 -5.02
N GLU A 443 -18.00 -5.45 -4.11
CA GLU A 443 -18.90 -4.32 -4.34
C GLU A 443 -18.14 -3.00 -4.61
N ALA A 444 -17.07 -2.72 -3.85
CA ALA A 444 -16.24 -1.55 -4.07
C ALA A 444 -15.51 -1.61 -5.43
N CYS A 445 -15.00 -2.78 -5.83
CA CYS A 445 -14.42 -2.98 -7.17
C CYS A 445 -15.44 -2.70 -8.27
N MET A 446 -16.70 -3.12 -8.09
CA MET A 446 -17.77 -2.87 -9.06
C MET A 446 -18.05 -1.37 -9.18
N CYS A 447 -18.09 -0.65 -8.05
CA CYS A 447 -18.24 0.81 -8.01
C CYS A 447 -17.04 1.55 -8.64
N CYS A 448 -15.80 1.10 -8.40
CA CYS A 448 -14.61 1.64 -9.08
C CYS A 448 -14.70 1.46 -10.60
N TRP A 449 -15.22 0.33 -11.07
CA TRP A 449 -15.45 0.13 -12.49
C TRP A 449 -16.56 1.04 -13.04
N SER A 450 -17.76 1.07 -12.44
CA SER A 450 -18.91 1.83 -12.97
C SER A 450 -18.79 3.35 -12.82
N ASP A 451 -18.28 3.82 -11.68
CA ASP A 451 -18.36 5.23 -11.26
C ASP A 451 -17.03 5.98 -11.34
N LEU A 452 -15.93 5.28 -11.66
CA LEU A 452 -14.65 5.90 -11.98
C LEU A 452 -14.15 5.46 -13.36
N PHE A 453 -13.78 4.19 -13.54
CA PHE A 453 -13.01 3.76 -14.71
C PHE A 453 -13.81 3.82 -16.02
N LEU A 454 -15.09 3.43 -16.01
CA LEU A 454 -15.97 3.56 -17.16
C LEU A 454 -16.39 5.02 -17.39
N ARG A 455 -16.89 5.68 -16.34
CA ARG A 455 -17.36 7.08 -16.34
C ARG A 455 -16.33 8.07 -16.89
N PHE A 456 -15.06 7.97 -16.44
CA PHE A 456 -13.98 8.81 -16.93
C PHE A 456 -13.25 8.25 -18.16
N ASP A 457 -13.62 7.05 -18.64
CA ASP A 457 -13.06 6.38 -19.82
C ASP A 457 -11.56 6.05 -19.68
N ARG A 458 -11.16 5.52 -18.51
CA ARG A 458 -9.79 5.08 -18.20
C ARG A 458 -9.45 3.87 -19.06
N LYS A 459 -8.91 4.14 -20.27
CA LYS A 459 -8.39 3.26 -21.34
C LYS A 459 -8.34 1.75 -21.00
N ASN A 460 -7.52 1.41 -20.01
CA ASN A 460 -7.22 0.06 -19.56
C ASN A 460 -8.22 -0.45 -18.49
N TYR A 461 -8.45 0.34 -17.44
CA TYR A 461 -9.24 -0.05 -16.27
C TYR A 461 -10.77 -0.07 -16.48
N LYS A 462 -11.29 0.42 -17.61
CA LYS A 462 -12.68 0.11 -18.02
C LYS A 462 -12.87 -1.33 -18.52
N ARG A 463 -11.77 -2.05 -18.78
CA ARG A 463 -11.73 -3.44 -19.28
C ARG A 463 -11.18 -4.42 -18.24
N ALA A 464 -10.15 -4.04 -17.49
CA ALA A 464 -9.48 -4.91 -16.53
C ALA A 464 -10.47 -5.58 -15.53
N PRO A 465 -11.41 -4.86 -14.89
CA PRO A 465 -12.31 -5.45 -13.90
C PRO A 465 -13.30 -6.43 -14.52
N LEU A 466 -13.66 -6.27 -15.80
CA LEU A 466 -14.56 -7.20 -16.50
C LEU A 466 -13.92 -8.59 -16.65
N MET A 467 -12.61 -8.65 -16.86
CA MET A 467 -11.87 -9.93 -16.90
C MET A 467 -11.83 -10.59 -15.51
N PHE A 468 -11.67 -9.80 -14.45
CA PHE A 468 -11.71 -10.28 -13.06
C PHE A 468 -13.11 -10.77 -12.67
N PHE A 469 -14.16 -9.98 -12.89
CA PHE A 469 -15.55 -10.35 -12.60
C PHE A 469 -16.01 -11.59 -13.39
N SER A 470 -15.59 -11.74 -14.65
CA SER A 470 -15.82 -12.95 -15.45
C SER A 470 -15.35 -14.22 -14.77
N ASP A 471 -14.16 -14.20 -14.16
CA ASP A 471 -13.56 -15.39 -13.54
C ASP A 471 -14.15 -15.63 -12.14
N ILE A 472 -14.32 -14.55 -11.34
CA ILE A 472 -15.00 -14.59 -10.04
C ILE A 472 -16.40 -15.18 -10.16
N PHE A 473 -17.25 -14.64 -11.03
CA PHE A 473 -18.62 -15.12 -11.18
C PHE A 473 -18.67 -16.55 -11.75
N PHE A 474 -17.70 -16.93 -12.58
CA PHE A 474 -17.56 -18.31 -13.06
C PHE A 474 -17.21 -19.28 -11.91
N TRP A 475 -16.28 -18.92 -11.02
CA TRP A 475 -15.96 -19.72 -9.83
C TRP A 475 -17.11 -19.76 -8.81
N MET A 476 -17.93 -18.72 -8.73
CA MET A 476 -19.17 -18.72 -7.93
C MET A 476 -20.22 -19.67 -8.51
N ASP A 477 -20.61 -19.50 -9.77
CA ASP A 477 -21.66 -20.32 -10.42
C ASP A 477 -21.25 -21.80 -10.59
N THR A 478 -19.95 -22.11 -10.56
CA THR A 478 -19.42 -23.50 -10.55
C THR A 478 -19.08 -24.05 -9.16
N ASN A 479 -19.22 -23.24 -8.09
CA ASN A 479 -18.81 -23.59 -6.73
C ASN A 479 -17.35 -24.11 -6.64
N HIS A 480 -16.42 -23.41 -7.29
CA HIS A 480 -15.01 -23.79 -7.34
C HIS A 480 -14.27 -23.39 -6.04
N PRO A 481 -13.37 -24.22 -5.48
CA PRO A 481 -12.63 -23.94 -4.22
C PRO A 481 -11.80 -22.64 -4.21
N LEU A 482 -11.60 -22.00 -5.37
CA LEU A 482 -11.04 -20.65 -5.44
C LEU A 482 -11.87 -19.61 -4.69
N MET A 483 -13.20 -19.77 -4.63
CA MET A 483 -14.04 -18.83 -3.87
C MET A 483 -13.81 -18.93 -2.36
N ASP A 484 -13.53 -20.12 -1.83
CA ASP A 484 -13.15 -20.28 -0.42
C ASP A 484 -11.78 -19.66 -0.13
N MET A 485 -10.81 -19.85 -1.02
CA MET A 485 -9.51 -19.18 -0.94
C MET A 485 -9.67 -17.66 -0.91
N ILE A 486 -10.38 -17.09 -1.88
CA ILE A 486 -10.58 -15.64 -2.03
C ILE A 486 -11.34 -15.07 -0.83
N THR A 487 -12.45 -15.70 -0.43
CA THR A 487 -13.28 -15.20 0.68
C THR A 487 -12.56 -15.25 2.03
N ASN A 488 -11.76 -16.29 2.29
CA ASN A 488 -11.11 -16.47 3.60
C ASN A 488 -9.70 -15.87 3.69
N ARG A 489 -9.11 -15.41 2.57
CA ARG A 489 -7.70 -14.93 2.50
C ARG A 489 -7.50 -13.70 1.60
N LEU A 490 -8.54 -12.94 1.29
CA LEU A 490 -8.46 -11.74 0.44
C LEU A 490 -7.26 -10.83 0.78
N ALA A 491 -7.00 -10.57 2.07
CA ALA A 491 -5.90 -9.71 2.50
C ALA A 491 -4.50 -10.20 2.07
N SER A 492 -4.29 -11.53 1.90
CA SER A 492 -3.02 -12.07 1.39
C SER A 492 -2.92 -12.02 -0.14
N LEU A 493 -4.04 -11.80 -0.86
CA LEU A 493 -4.06 -11.57 -2.31
C LEU A 493 -3.61 -10.13 -2.60
N SER A 494 -2.33 -9.84 -2.35
CA SER A 494 -1.77 -8.49 -2.42
C SER A 494 -0.55 -8.39 -3.32
N ASP A 495 -0.52 -7.32 -4.10
CA ASP A 495 0.60 -6.79 -4.88
C ASP A 495 1.61 -5.99 -4.02
N CYS A 496 1.26 -5.60 -2.78
CA CYS A 496 2.13 -4.84 -1.87
C CYS A 496 3.52 -5.44 -1.57
N PRO A 497 3.75 -6.77 -1.56
CA PRO A 497 5.09 -7.33 -1.40
C PRO A 497 6.08 -6.86 -2.48
N VAL A 498 5.62 -6.74 -3.74
CA VAL A 498 6.45 -6.29 -4.87
C VAL A 498 6.94 -4.87 -4.67
N GLU A 499 6.03 -3.95 -4.36
CA GLU A 499 6.36 -2.53 -4.18
C GLU A 499 7.32 -2.30 -3.00
N LEU A 500 7.19 -3.11 -1.94
CA LEU A 500 8.15 -3.08 -0.84
C LEU A 500 9.50 -3.69 -1.23
N VAL A 501 9.55 -4.73 -2.08
CA VAL A 501 10.80 -5.22 -2.70
C VAL A 501 11.45 -4.14 -3.56
N HIS A 502 10.67 -3.47 -4.42
CA HIS A 502 11.16 -2.35 -5.22
C HIS A 502 11.73 -1.23 -4.34
N SER A 503 11.08 -0.91 -3.21
CA SER A 503 11.57 0.06 -2.23
C SER A 503 12.85 -0.38 -1.51
N ILE A 504 13.03 -1.67 -1.21
CA ILE A 504 14.28 -2.19 -0.61
C ILE A 504 15.42 -2.17 -1.63
N ILE A 505 15.18 -2.57 -2.89
CA ILE A 505 16.19 -2.56 -3.95
C ILE A 505 16.63 -1.13 -4.28
N ARG A 506 15.70 -0.18 -4.46
CA ARG A 506 16.02 1.25 -4.70
C ARG A 506 16.92 1.85 -3.61
N ARG A 507 16.77 1.42 -2.35
CA ARG A 507 17.59 1.89 -1.22
C ARG A 507 18.97 1.22 -1.09
N ARG A 508 19.25 0.19 -1.89
CA ARG A 508 20.50 -0.61 -1.87
C ARG A 508 21.23 -0.66 -3.22
N THR A 509 20.81 0.16 -4.18
CA THR A 509 21.38 0.17 -5.54
C THR A 509 21.53 1.60 -6.04
N ALA A 510 22.55 1.85 -6.86
CA ALA A 510 22.85 3.18 -7.37
C ALA A 510 21.89 3.58 -8.50
N LYS A 511 21.80 4.89 -8.78
CA LYS A 511 20.92 5.46 -9.82
C LYS A 511 21.15 4.86 -11.22
N PHE A 512 22.38 4.39 -11.48
CA PHE A 512 22.83 3.85 -12.76
C PHE A 512 23.29 2.38 -12.67
N SER A 513 22.86 1.63 -11.65
CA SER A 513 23.22 0.21 -11.53
C SER A 513 22.72 -0.63 -12.70
N GLU A 514 23.62 -1.44 -13.27
CA GLU A 514 23.35 -2.33 -14.40
C GLU A 514 22.44 -3.52 -14.02
N ALA A 515 21.85 -4.19 -15.02
CA ALA A 515 20.95 -5.33 -14.81
C ALA A 515 21.58 -6.49 -13.98
N GLU A 516 22.85 -6.86 -14.21
CA GLU A 516 23.54 -7.88 -13.39
C GLU A 516 23.71 -7.40 -11.93
N GLN A 517 24.02 -6.12 -11.71
CA GLN A 517 24.20 -5.55 -10.38
C GLN A 517 22.87 -5.53 -9.61
N LEU A 518 21.80 -5.08 -10.26
CA LEU A 518 20.43 -5.08 -9.73
C LEU A 518 19.97 -6.50 -9.37
N GLN A 519 20.17 -7.48 -10.27
CA GLN A 519 19.87 -8.89 -10.02
C GLN A 519 20.66 -9.45 -8.84
N LYS A 520 21.97 -9.22 -8.82
CA LYS A 520 22.90 -9.68 -7.77
C LYS A 520 22.49 -9.19 -6.39
N GLU A 521 22.13 -7.90 -6.26
CA GLU A 521 21.71 -7.32 -4.99
C GLU A 521 20.34 -7.87 -4.55
N ALA A 522 19.35 -7.97 -5.45
CA ALA A 522 18.05 -8.56 -5.13
C ALA A 522 18.16 -10.01 -4.63
N ARG A 523 18.97 -10.84 -5.30
CA ARG A 523 19.24 -12.23 -4.90
C ARG A 523 20.01 -12.34 -3.58
N PHE A 524 20.90 -11.38 -3.29
CA PHE A 524 21.63 -11.30 -2.01
C PHE A 524 20.69 -10.95 -0.85
N ILE A 525 19.89 -9.88 -1.01
CA ILE A 525 18.87 -9.44 -0.05
C ILE A 525 17.95 -10.60 0.34
N PHE A 526 17.38 -11.30 -0.64
CA PHE A 526 16.36 -12.31 -0.38
C PHE A 526 16.87 -13.54 0.38
N GLN A 527 18.14 -13.91 0.19
CA GLN A 527 18.76 -15.04 0.87
C GLN A 527 19.16 -14.74 2.32
N HIS A 528 19.47 -13.47 2.64
CA HIS A 528 19.95 -13.06 3.97
C HIS A 528 18.89 -12.26 4.76
N ARG A 529 17.64 -12.20 4.29
CA ARG A 529 16.57 -11.40 4.92
C ARG A 529 16.17 -11.84 6.32
N GLU A 530 16.54 -13.04 6.75
CA GLU A 530 16.21 -13.57 8.08
C GLU A 530 17.24 -13.21 9.16
N ASP A 531 18.44 -12.76 8.78
CA ASP A 531 19.53 -12.31 9.65
C ASP A 531 19.25 -10.92 10.29
N ASN A 532 18.09 -10.80 10.94
CA ASN A 532 17.56 -9.55 11.49
C ASN A 532 18.18 -9.16 12.85
N ALA A 533 19.29 -9.79 13.26
CA ALA A 533 20.03 -9.41 14.46
C ALA A 533 20.54 -7.96 14.37
N PHE A 534 20.88 -7.50 13.17
CA PHE A 534 21.44 -6.18 12.93
C PHE A 534 20.38 -5.09 12.67
N ARG A 535 19.50 -5.32 11.70
CA ARG A 535 18.57 -4.32 11.12
C ARG A 535 17.61 -3.69 12.14
N LYS A 536 17.50 -4.27 13.35
CA LYS A 536 16.75 -3.78 14.51
C LYS A 536 17.47 -2.72 15.37
N TYR A 537 18.77 -2.47 15.17
CA TYR A 537 19.58 -1.62 16.05
C TYR A 537 20.15 -0.35 15.41
N PHE A 538 20.25 -0.29 14.08
CA PHE A 538 20.93 0.79 13.36
C PHE A 538 20.04 1.53 12.36
N VAL A 539 18.92 0.94 11.95
CA VAL A 539 17.91 1.61 11.12
C VAL A 539 16.99 2.44 12.03
N ASP A 540 17.22 3.74 12.08
CA ASP A 540 16.41 4.68 12.88
C ASP A 540 14.94 4.69 12.38
N SER A 541 14.00 4.57 13.31
CA SER A 541 12.57 4.51 12.97
C SER A 541 12.02 5.90 12.63
N VAL A 542 11.76 6.14 11.34
CA VAL A 542 11.11 7.36 10.85
C VAL A 542 9.69 7.42 11.40
N LYS A 543 9.18 8.63 11.70
CA LYS A 543 7.78 8.85 12.08
C LYS A 543 7.02 9.53 10.98
N TYR A 544 5.72 9.23 10.87
CA TYR A 544 4.84 9.96 9.97
C TYR A 544 4.79 11.47 10.34
N PRO A 545 4.95 12.41 9.38
CA PRO A 545 5.13 13.84 9.69
C PRO A 545 3.95 14.54 10.37
N TYR A 546 2.75 13.92 10.40
CA TYR A 546 1.57 14.49 11.06
C TYR A 546 1.10 13.64 12.25
N THR A 547 1.14 14.23 13.45
CA THR A 547 0.55 13.64 14.67
C THR A 547 -0.99 13.54 14.59
N PRO A 548 -1.65 12.69 15.40
CA PRO A 548 -3.11 12.67 15.47
C PRO A 548 -3.77 14.01 15.83
N LYS A 549 -3.14 14.87 16.65
CA LYS A 549 -3.67 16.24 16.90
C LYS A 549 -3.58 17.08 15.63
N GLN A 550 -2.45 17.05 14.91
CA GLN A 550 -2.34 17.72 13.61
C GLN A 550 -3.33 17.14 12.59
N LEU A 551 -3.57 15.84 12.56
CA LEU A 551 -4.57 15.23 11.66
C LEU A 551 -6.01 15.55 12.05
N HIS A 552 -6.33 15.70 13.33
CA HIS A 552 -7.63 16.24 13.74
C HIS A 552 -7.75 17.75 13.45
N ILE A 553 -6.67 18.53 13.48
CA ILE A 553 -6.65 19.91 12.96
C ILE A 553 -6.68 19.91 11.41
N LEU A 554 -6.11 18.92 10.73
CA LEU A 554 -6.35 18.61 9.32
C LEU A 554 -7.66 17.84 9.11
N SER A 555 -8.47 17.72 10.16
CA SER A 555 -9.92 17.49 10.14
C SER A 555 -10.70 18.68 10.77
N ARG A 556 -10.00 19.81 11.05
CA ARG A 556 -10.56 21.16 11.28
C ARG A 556 -10.00 22.37 10.43
N LYS A 557 -9.09 22.20 9.44
CA LYS A 557 -8.71 23.11 8.29
C LYS A 557 -9.59 22.83 7.02
N CYS A 558 -9.25 22.63 5.73
CA CYS A 558 -10.19 21.88 4.80
C CYS A 558 -11.51 22.48 4.26
N ALA A 559 -12.47 22.84 5.09
CA ALA A 559 -13.89 22.62 4.73
C ALA A 559 -15.05 23.43 5.38
N VAL A 560 -14.85 24.42 6.26
CA VAL A 560 -15.63 25.69 6.24
C VAL A 560 -15.48 26.26 4.83
N LEU A 561 -14.38 25.92 4.13
CA LEU A 561 -14.33 25.88 2.67
C LEU A 561 -15.54 25.13 2.06
N LEU A 562 -15.66 23.79 2.12
CA LEU A 562 -16.79 23.03 1.57
C LEU A 562 -18.16 23.50 2.08
N LEU A 563 -18.30 23.87 3.36
CA LEU A 563 -19.49 24.48 3.95
C LEU A 563 -19.81 25.82 3.28
N GLY A 564 -18.78 26.61 3.00
CA GLY A 564 -18.78 27.85 2.24
C GLY A 564 -19.04 27.65 0.75
N LEU A 565 -18.58 26.54 0.15
CA LEU A 565 -18.90 26.14 -1.22
C LEU A 565 -20.38 25.78 -1.30
N PHE A 566 -20.87 24.92 -0.42
CA PHE A 566 -22.31 24.62 -0.31
C PHE A 566 -23.13 25.86 0.04
N LYS A 567 -22.63 26.81 0.85
CA LYS A 567 -23.26 28.12 1.10
C LYS A 567 -23.36 28.96 -0.16
N LYS A 568 -22.29 29.09 -0.94
CA LYS A 568 -22.29 29.76 -2.25
C LYS A 568 -23.29 29.10 -3.20
N ILE A 569 -23.27 27.77 -3.32
CA ILE A 569 -24.19 26.99 -4.17
C ILE A 569 -25.65 27.16 -3.74
N TYR A 570 -25.93 27.16 -2.42
CA TYR A 570 -27.27 27.39 -1.89
C TYR A 570 -27.76 28.82 -2.16
N GLN A 571 -26.89 29.82 -2.00
CA GLN A 571 -27.20 31.22 -2.33
C GLN A 571 -27.43 31.41 -3.84
N ALA A 572 -26.67 30.67 -4.67
CA ALA A 572 -26.79 30.66 -6.13
C ALA A 572 -27.83 29.65 -6.66
N ARG A 573 -28.66 29.00 -5.82
CA ARG A 573 -29.48 27.82 -6.23
C ARG A 573 -30.48 28.03 -7.37
N TYR A 574 -30.80 29.30 -7.68
CA TYR A 574 -31.67 29.69 -8.81
C TYR A 574 -30.90 30.00 -10.11
N TRP A 575 -29.57 29.96 -10.09
CA TRP A 575 -28.69 30.15 -11.24
C TRP A 575 -28.35 28.78 -11.82
N TYR A 576 -28.95 28.44 -12.95
CA TYR A 576 -28.72 27.17 -13.62
C TYR A 576 -27.34 27.15 -14.29
N SER A 577 -26.52 26.13 -14.01
CA SER A 577 -25.22 25.94 -14.64
C SER A 577 -25.36 25.81 -16.16
N LEU A 578 -24.72 26.72 -16.91
CA LEU A 578 -24.90 26.85 -18.35
C LEU A 578 -24.15 25.75 -19.10
N ILE A 579 -24.82 25.06 -20.03
CA ILE A 579 -24.15 24.20 -21.01
C ILE A 579 -23.47 25.13 -22.04
N ILE A 580 -22.14 25.16 -22.03
CA ILE A 580 -21.33 26.04 -22.88
C ILE A 580 -20.79 25.34 -24.13
N ASN A 581 -20.77 24.00 -24.15
CA ASN A 581 -20.39 23.19 -25.30
C ASN A 581 -21.04 21.80 -25.19
N SER A 582 -21.16 21.09 -26.32
CA SER A 582 -21.48 19.65 -26.34
C SER A 582 -20.73 18.99 -27.50
N SER A 583 -19.93 17.97 -27.21
CA SER A 583 -19.15 17.22 -28.21
C SER A 583 -19.16 15.72 -27.89
N ASN A 584 -19.36 14.87 -28.90
CA ASN A 584 -19.52 13.40 -28.72
C ASN A 584 -20.56 13.02 -27.65
N ASN A 585 -21.70 13.73 -27.61
CA ASN A 585 -22.74 13.69 -26.58
C ASN A 585 -22.30 14.07 -25.15
N ILE A 586 -21.05 14.49 -24.95
CA ILE A 586 -20.53 15.02 -23.68
C ILE A 586 -20.70 16.54 -23.66
N ASN A 587 -21.52 17.03 -22.73
CA ASN A 587 -21.72 18.43 -22.40
C ASN A 587 -20.58 18.96 -21.53
N THR A 588 -20.24 20.23 -21.73
CA THR A 588 -19.43 21.04 -20.82
C THR A 588 -20.33 22.05 -20.11
N TYR A 589 -20.23 22.11 -18.78
CA TYR A 589 -21.01 22.96 -17.89
C TYR A 589 -20.11 24.02 -17.25
N LYS A 590 -20.56 25.27 -17.21
CA LYS A 590 -19.95 26.32 -16.40
C LYS A 590 -20.60 26.36 -15.02
N LEU A 591 -19.79 26.22 -13.97
CA LEU A 591 -20.24 26.28 -12.58
C LEU A 591 -20.15 27.73 -12.09
N TYR A 592 -21.27 28.32 -11.70
CA TYR A 592 -21.35 29.75 -11.38
C TYR A 592 -20.83 30.06 -9.98
N SER A 593 -21.10 29.21 -8.98
CA SER A 593 -20.66 29.43 -7.59
C SER A 593 -19.23 28.94 -7.33
N LEU A 594 -18.76 27.99 -8.15
CA LEU A 594 -17.42 27.39 -8.09
C LEU A 594 -16.43 28.01 -9.09
N GLY A 595 -16.90 28.64 -10.17
CA GLY A 595 -16.11 29.48 -11.07
C GLY A 595 -15.35 28.75 -12.19
N TYR A 596 -15.30 27.42 -12.17
CA TYR A 596 -14.64 26.59 -13.19
C TYR A 596 -15.63 25.82 -14.08
N GLU A 597 -15.10 25.16 -15.11
CA GLU A 597 -15.84 24.41 -16.11
C GLU A 597 -15.60 22.91 -15.93
N ILE A 598 -16.67 22.11 -16.05
CA ILE A 598 -16.63 20.63 -15.92
C ILE A 598 -17.37 19.98 -17.09
N THR A 599 -17.30 18.66 -17.21
CA THR A 599 -18.08 17.88 -18.20
C THR A 599 -18.98 16.85 -17.54
N ASP A 600 -19.91 16.21 -18.28
CA ASP A 600 -20.75 15.12 -17.76
C ASP A 600 -19.97 14.05 -16.99
N ARG A 601 -18.73 13.76 -17.41
CA ARG A 601 -17.88 12.75 -16.74
C ARG A 601 -17.58 13.11 -15.28
N HIS A 602 -17.62 14.40 -14.93
CA HIS A 602 -17.43 14.89 -13.56
C HIS A 602 -18.74 14.91 -12.75
N LEU A 603 -19.88 14.73 -13.40
CA LEU A 603 -21.20 14.59 -12.77
C LEU A 603 -21.56 13.11 -12.57
N PRO A 604 -22.51 12.79 -11.67
CA PRO A 604 -22.93 11.41 -11.37
C PRO A 604 -23.13 10.53 -12.62
N ARG A 605 -22.88 9.23 -12.50
CA ARG A 605 -22.90 8.23 -13.60
C ARG A 605 -24.09 8.32 -14.58
N GLY A 606 -25.26 8.78 -14.15
CA GLY A 606 -26.41 9.03 -15.02
C GLY A 606 -26.13 10.03 -16.15
N PHE A 607 -25.26 11.03 -15.94
CA PHE A 607 -24.94 12.06 -16.93
C PHE A 607 -24.12 11.55 -18.12
N VAL A 608 -23.42 10.41 -17.99
CA VAL A 608 -22.74 9.74 -19.12
C VAL A 608 -23.62 8.70 -19.84
N THR A 609 -24.85 8.47 -19.36
CA THR A 609 -25.82 7.60 -20.06
C THR A 609 -26.47 8.32 -21.25
N SER A 610 -27.10 7.56 -22.14
CA SER A 610 -27.89 8.07 -23.26
C SER A 610 -29.08 8.96 -22.83
N ARG A 611 -29.56 8.82 -21.59
CA ARG A 611 -30.66 9.59 -21.02
C ARG A 611 -30.28 10.18 -19.66
N LYS A 612 -29.57 11.31 -19.74
CA LYS A 612 -29.09 12.11 -18.59
C LYS A 612 -30.24 12.50 -17.65
N PRO A 613 -29.99 12.67 -16.34
CA PRO A 613 -31.02 13.09 -15.39
C PRO A 613 -31.64 14.45 -15.76
N PHE A 614 -32.96 14.54 -15.72
CA PHE A 614 -33.66 15.82 -15.83
C PHE A 614 -33.33 16.71 -14.63
N THR A 615 -32.86 17.94 -14.84
CA THR A 615 -32.56 18.89 -13.75
C THR A 615 -33.78 19.67 -13.26
N THR A 616 -34.88 19.67 -14.03
CA THR A 616 -36.10 20.45 -13.77
C THR A 616 -37.28 19.63 -13.27
N THR A 617 -37.21 18.29 -13.34
CA THR A 617 -38.26 17.37 -12.87
C THR A 617 -37.67 16.28 -11.97
N LEU A 618 -38.41 15.87 -10.94
CA LEU A 618 -37.91 14.92 -9.95
C LEU A 618 -37.72 13.51 -10.52
N CYS A 619 -38.72 12.97 -11.22
CA CYS A 619 -38.70 11.57 -11.64
C CYS A 619 -38.23 11.37 -13.09
N ASP A 620 -37.20 10.54 -13.27
CA ASP A 620 -36.65 10.14 -14.57
C ASP A 620 -37.31 8.87 -15.13
N TYR A 621 -38.22 8.22 -14.42
CA TYR A 621 -38.91 7.00 -14.89
C TYR A 621 -39.83 7.30 -16.09
N LEU A 622 -39.72 6.52 -17.17
CA LEU A 622 -40.47 6.75 -18.42
C LEU A 622 -42.00 6.68 -18.22
N ASN A 623 -42.47 5.74 -17.40
CA ASN A 623 -43.90 5.52 -17.16
C ASN A 623 -44.38 6.20 -15.86
N CYS A 624 -43.83 7.39 -15.56
CA CYS A 624 -44.18 8.17 -14.39
C CYS A 624 -45.47 8.96 -14.61
N ASN A 625 -46.58 8.42 -14.11
CA ASN A 625 -47.91 9.07 -14.20
C ASN A 625 -48.25 9.93 -12.96
N CYS A 626 -47.26 10.28 -12.12
CA CYS A 626 -47.48 11.11 -10.93
C CYS A 626 -47.74 12.57 -11.34
N ILE A 627 -48.90 13.10 -10.94
CA ILE A 627 -49.29 14.51 -11.13
C ILE A 627 -49.00 15.33 -9.86
N ASP A 628 -48.99 14.69 -8.69
CA ASP A 628 -48.65 15.32 -7.42
C ASP A 628 -47.15 15.67 -7.33
N TYR A 629 -46.87 16.96 -7.20
CA TYR A 629 -45.54 17.52 -6.90
C TYR A 629 -45.15 17.37 -5.41
N SER A 630 -45.71 16.40 -4.70
CA SER A 630 -45.32 16.12 -3.31
C SER A 630 -43.92 15.51 -3.25
N ASP A 631 -43.10 15.92 -2.28
CA ASP A 631 -41.67 15.57 -2.15
C ASP A 631 -41.36 14.08 -1.84
N CYS A 632 -42.26 13.14 -2.12
CA CYS A 632 -42.12 11.71 -1.87
C CYS A 632 -41.25 10.99 -2.93
N GLY A 633 -40.02 11.48 -3.12
CA GLY A 633 -39.01 10.87 -3.98
C GLY A 633 -37.59 11.16 -3.52
N LYS A 634 -36.63 10.55 -4.20
CA LYS A 634 -35.19 10.72 -3.91
C LYS A 634 -34.36 10.70 -5.18
N VAL A 635 -33.23 11.39 -5.15
CA VAL A 635 -32.15 11.25 -6.12
C VAL A 635 -31.28 10.05 -5.73
N LEU A 636 -31.00 9.17 -6.69
CA LEU A 636 -30.09 8.03 -6.52
C LEU A 636 -28.64 8.50 -6.70
N ALA A 637 -27.67 7.70 -6.23
CA ALA A 637 -26.24 8.01 -6.36
C ALA A 637 -25.79 8.31 -7.81
N CYS A 638 -26.48 7.78 -8.82
CA CYS A 638 -26.23 8.09 -10.23
C CYS A 638 -26.83 9.43 -10.73
N GLY A 639 -27.47 10.22 -9.88
CA GLY A 639 -28.09 11.52 -10.22
C GLY A 639 -29.51 11.43 -10.79
N HIS A 640 -29.97 10.25 -11.23
CA HIS A 640 -31.38 10.03 -11.60
C HIS A 640 -32.27 10.05 -10.36
N GLY A 641 -33.37 10.79 -10.42
CA GLY A 641 -34.38 10.88 -9.37
C GLY A 641 -35.62 10.04 -9.67
N TYR A 642 -36.28 9.57 -8.61
CA TYR A 642 -37.48 8.75 -8.69
C TYR A 642 -38.45 9.10 -7.56
N HIS A 643 -39.75 9.18 -7.85
CA HIS A 643 -40.79 9.04 -6.82
C HIS A 643 -40.69 7.64 -6.20
N ASN A 644 -40.96 7.50 -4.90
CA ASN A 644 -40.76 6.23 -4.18
C ASN A 644 -41.51 5.06 -4.84
N GLN A 645 -42.79 5.25 -5.19
CA GLN A 645 -43.60 4.26 -5.92
C GLN A 645 -43.09 3.93 -7.33
N CYS A 646 -42.37 4.85 -8.00
CA CYS A 646 -41.77 4.59 -9.30
C CYS A 646 -40.47 3.78 -9.15
N LEU A 647 -39.73 4.00 -8.07
CA LEU A 647 -38.52 3.26 -7.74
C LEU A 647 -38.84 1.83 -7.26
N GLU A 648 -39.92 1.64 -6.50
CA GLU A 648 -40.45 0.32 -6.11
C GLU A 648 -40.81 -0.54 -7.34
N LYS A 649 -41.49 0.06 -8.33
CA LYS A 649 -41.77 -0.59 -9.64
C LYS A 649 -40.50 -0.96 -10.41
N CYS A 650 -39.38 -0.28 -10.16
CA CYS A 650 -38.06 -0.58 -10.71
C CYS A 650 -37.23 -1.52 -9.81
N GLN A 651 -37.83 -2.16 -8.79
CA GLN A 651 -37.13 -3.03 -7.81
C GLN A 651 -35.95 -2.32 -7.12
N PHE A 652 -36.06 -1.01 -6.89
CA PHE A 652 -34.99 -0.13 -6.37
C PHE A 652 -33.74 0.02 -7.26
N LYS A 653 -33.78 -0.47 -8.50
CA LYS A 653 -32.71 -0.32 -9.50
C LYS A 653 -32.90 0.92 -10.36
N CYS A 654 -31.81 1.59 -10.75
CA CYS A 654 -31.87 2.58 -11.83
C CYS A 654 -31.76 1.87 -13.19
N LEU A 655 -32.90 1.61 -13.84
CA LEU A 655 -32.95 0.87 -15.12
C LEU A 655 -32.14 1.58 -16.23
N ILE A 656 -32.17 2.92 -16.26
CA ILE A 656 -31.39 3.74 -17.23
C ILE A 656 -29.88 3.47 -17.10
N CYS A 657 -29.38 3.27 -15.88
CA CYS A 657 -27.98 2.87 -15.67
C CYS A 657 -27.74 1.39 -15.95
N LEU A 658 -28.70 0.51 -15.69
CA LEU A 658 -28.58 -0.92 -15.96
C LEU A 658 -28.38 -1.20 -17.45
N ASP A 659 -29.20 -0.59 -18.30
CA ASP A 659 -29.13 -0.76 -19.75
C ASP A 659 -27.77 -0.24 -20.28
N TYR A 660 -27.38 0.97 -19.87
CA TYR A 660 -26.08 1.57 -20.20
C TYR A 660 -24.88 0.72 -19.75
N LEU A 661 -24.91 0.16 -18.53
CA LEU A 661 -23.82 -0.66 -18.01
C LEU A 661 -23.74 -2.01 -18.74
N LYS A 662 -24.89 -2.62 -19.12
CA LYS A 662 -24.92 -3.83 -19.96
C LYS A 662 -24.32 -3.58 -21.35
N ASP A 663 -24.72 -2.49 -22.00
CA ASP A 663 -24.17 -2.09 -23.30
C ASP A 663 -22.65 -1.86 -23.25
N GLU A 664 -22.15 -1.15 -22.22
CA GLU A 664 -20.71 -0.92 -22.04
C GLU A 664 -19.95 -2.19 -21.61
N ILE A 665 -20.52 -3.11 -20.83
CA ILE A 665 -19.92 -4.43 -20.59
C ILE A 665 -19.69 -5.12 -21.92
N LYS A 666 -20.75 -5.32 -22.71
CA LYS A 666 -20.68 -6.04 -23.98
C LYS A 666 -19.67 -5.42 -24.95
N LYS A 667 -19.77 -4.10 -25.16
CA LYS A 667 -18.86 -3.30 -25.99
C LYS A 667 -17.39 -3.42 -25.57
N ASN A 668 -17.09 -3.43 -24.27
CA ASN A 668 -15.70 -3.54 -23.79
C ASN A 668 -15.20 -4.99 -23.77
N VAL A 669 -16.07 -5.97 -23.54
CA VAL A 669 -15.75 -7.41 -23.62
C VAL A 669 -15.55 -7.87 -25.07
N ASP A 670 -16.36 -7.43 -26.02
CA ASP A 670 -16.16 -7.77 -27.44
C ASP A 670 -14.85 -7.16 -27.97
N ALA A 671 -14.52 -5.93 -27.57
CA ALA A 671 -13.22 -5.31 -27.86
C ALA A 671 -12.04 -6.05 -27.20
N LEU A 672 -12.23 -6.63 -25.99
CA LEU A 672 -11.26 -7.52 -25.35
C LEU A 672 -11.08 -8.81 -26.13
N LYS A 673 -12.16 -9.55 -26.44
CA LYS A 673 -12.13 -10.81 -27.20
C LYS A 673 -11.35 -10.65 -28.50
N VAL A 674 -11.65 -9.61 -29.29
CA VAL A 674 -10.92 -9.28 -30.53
C VAL A 674 -9.42 -9.01 -30.28
N SER A 675 -9.08 -8.30 -29.20
CA SER A 675 -7.68 -8.00 -28.85
C SER A 675 -6.89 -9.24 -28.38
N LEU A 676 -7.57 -10.16 -27.67
CA LEU A 676 -6.99 -11.39 -27.12
C LEU A 676 -6.72 -12.46 -28.20
N VAL A 677 -7.42 -12.44 -29.34
CA VAL A 677 -7.19 -13.37 -30.46
C VAL A 677 -6.36 -12.77 -31.61
N LYS A 678 -6.01 -11.47 -31.55
CA LYS A 678 -5.14 -10.83 -32.55
C LYS A 678 -3.76 -11.49 -32.54
N LYS A 679 -3.19 -11.76 -33.72
CA LYS A 679 -1.82 -12.26 -33.91
C LYS A 679 -0.79 -11.60 -32.98
N LEU A 680 0.22 -12.39 -32.61
CA LEU A 680 1.38 -11.94 -31.84
C LEU A 680 2.32 -11.13 -32.75
N GLY A 681 2.99 -10.12 -32.20
CA GLY A 681 4.00 -9.30 -32.89
C GLY A 681 3.49 -8.01 -33.57
N ASP A 682 2.19 -7.89 -33.88
CA ASP A 682 1.62 -6.70 -34.52
C ASP A 682 1.48 -5.50 -33.55
N ASN A 683 2.57 -4.74 -33.32
CA ASN A 683 2.61 -3.50 -32.54
C ASN A 683 1.74 -3.53 -31.26
N GLU A 684 2.18 -4.30 -30.25
CA GLU A 684 1.49 -4.43 -28.96
C GLU A 684 1.67 -3.19 -28.05
N PHE A 685 1.60 -2.00 -28.63
CA PHE A 685 2.01 -0.73 -28.02
C PHE A 685 0.98 -0.23 -27.00
N ILE A 686 1.09 -0.71 -25.76
CA ILE A 686 0.40 -0.11 -24.62
C ILE A 686 1.10 1.23 -24.31
N ASP A 687 0.63 2.30 -24.97
CA ASP A 687 0.96 3.67 -24.59
C ASP A 687 0.43 3.95 -23.18
N GLU A 688 1.29 3.74 -22.19
CA GLU A 688 1.13 4.21 -20.82
C GLU A 688 1.70 5.61 -20.71
N ARG A 689 0.82 6.59 -20.55
CA ARG A 689 1.22 7.84 -19.90
C ARG A 689 1.47 7.56 -18.42
N ARG A 690 2.69 7.09 -18.12
CA ARG A 690 3.25 7.19 -16.77
C ARG A 690 3.59 8.67 -16.54
N GLU A 691 2.58 9.41 -16.09
CA GLU A 691 2.73 10.75 -15.52
C GLU A 691 3.52 10.62 -14.20
N ASN A 692 4.19 11.70 -13.79
CA ASN A 692 5.38 11.58 -12.95
C ASN A 692 5.05 11.09 -11.53
N ILE A 693 5.76 10.07 -11.05
CA ILE A 693 5.92 9.84 -9.61
C ILE A 693 6.67 11.05 -9.07
N VAL A 694 5.96 11.91 -8.34
CA VAL A 694 6.58 12.95 -7.52
C VAL A 694 7.10 12.27 -6.26
N GLU A 695 8.40 12.41 -5.99
CA GLU A 695 8.91 12.12 -4.65
C GLU A 695 8.32 13.18 -3.70
N ASP A 696 7.38 12.75 -2.84
CA ASP A 696 6.81 13.55 -1.75
C ASP A 696 7.89 13.85 -0.69
N ASN A 697 8.81 14.74 -1.05
CA ASN A 697 9.61 15.50 -0.09
C ASN A 697 8.65 16.46 0.64
N ILE A 698 7.95 15.93 1.64
CA ILE A 698 7.11 16.70 2.55
C ILE A 698 8.06 17.53 3.43
N ASP A 699 8.40 18.73 2.93
CA ASP A 699 8.94 19.79 3.77
C ASP A 699 8.04 19.95 5.00
N ASN A 700 8.65 20.02 6.19
CA ASN A 700 7.92 20.06 7.45
C ASN A 700 7.24 21.42 7.66
N VAL A 701 6.11 21.64 6.98
CA VAL A 701 5.25 22.83 7.13
C VAL A 701 4.68 22.84 8.56
N GLU A 702 5.24 23.69 9.41
CA GLU A 702 4.78 23.87 10.79
C GLU A 702 3.34 24.38 10.83
N ILE A 703 2.40 23.48 11.12
CA ILE A 703 1.00 23.84 11.34
C ILE A 703 0.88 24.60 12.66
N ALA A 704 0.76 25.92 12.58
CA ALA A 704 0.50 26.79 13.71
C ALA A 704 -0.75 26.32 14.49
N ALA A 705 -0.54 25.82 15.70
CA ALA A 705 -1.56 25.12 16.49
C ALA A 705 -2.48 26.09 17.25
N GLY A 706 -3.29 26.86 16.53
CA GLY A 706 -4.41 27.62 17.11
C GLY A 706 -5.54 26.69 17.56
N ASP A 707 -5.96 26.79 18.83
CA ASP A 707 -7.05 25.95 19.37
C ASP A 707 -8.46 26.42 18.93
N THR A 708 -8.58 27.54 18.17
CA THR A 708 -9.83 28.18 17.67
C THR A 708 -10.80 27.27 16.90
N THR A 709 -10.28 26.15 16.40
CA THR A 709 -10.91 25.29 15.36
C THR A 709 -12.26 24.63 15.68
N ILE A 710 -12.74 24.68 16.93
CA ILE A 710 -14.05 24.10 17.32
C ILE A 710 -15.17 25.13 17.15
N GLU A 711 -14.98 26.33 17.68
CA GLU A 711 -16.01 27.37 17.70
C GLU A 711 -16.35 27.85 16.28
N GLU A 712 -15.34 27.93 15.42
CA GLU A 712 -15.48 28.22 13.98
C GLU A 712 -16.37 27.20 13.26
N LEU A 713 -16.23 25.90 13.57
CA LEU A 713 -17.02 24.82 12.97
C LEU A 713 -18.49 24.90 13.43
N GLU A 714 -18.75 25.14 14.72
CA GLU A 714 -20.12 25.31 15.23
C GLU A 714 -20.77 26.62 14.74
N PHE A 715 -20.00 27.69 14.57
CA PHE A 715 -20.47 28.93 13.95
C PHE A 715 -20.82 28.73 12.46
N ALA A 716 -19.94 28.08 11.69
CA ALA A 716 -20.16 27.83 10.26
C ALA A 716 -21.35 26.87 10.02
N LYS A 717 -21.49 25.83 10.86
CA LYS A 717 -22.70 24.99 10.97
C LYS A 717 -23.96 25.83 11.09
N LYS A 718 -24.02 26.66 12.13
CA LYS A 718 -25.17 27.51 12.44
C LYS A 718 -25.48 28.48 11.30
N SER A 719 -24.47 29.19 10.80
CA SER A 719 -24.57 30.17 9.71
C SER A 719 -24.95 29.58 8.33
N PHE A 720 -24.95 28.26 8.18
CA PHE A 720 -25.49 27.56 7.01
C PHE A 720 -26.92 27.06 7.24
N LEU A 721 -27.22 26.57 8.45
CA LEU A 721 -28.58 26.17 8.83
C LEU A 721 -29.55 27.36 8.86
N GLU A 722 -29.08 28.57 9.09
CA GLU A 722 -29.85 29.83 9.13
C GLU A 722 -30.15 30.47 7.74
N LEU A 723 -29.74 29.85 6.62
CA LEU A 723 -29.94 30.37 5.24
C LEU A 723 -31.34 30.15 4.63
#